data_AF-A0A250J4T6-F1
#
_entry.id   AF-A0A250J4T6-F1
#
_cell.length_a   1.000
_cell.length_b   1.000
_cell.length_c   1.000
_cell.angle_alpha   90.00
_cell.angle_beta   90.00
_cell.angle_gamma   90.00
#
_symmetry.space_group_name_H-M   'P 1'
#
loop_
_entity.id
_entity.type
_entity.pdbx_description
1 polymer ?
#
loop_
_entity_poly.entity_id
_entity_poly.type
_entity_poly.pdbx_seq_one_letter_code
_entity_poly.pdbx_strand_id
1 'polypeptide(L)'
;MPTPPVSSASWLNASAIGDDELLRESRRGSLFAVLDSCGSPEVLAQVSSLGIDRACCLYKGSAANNFAEQAPYLVQVDEERLRWILRDLSGRPWGIFVHAQAPFAEVFSHLRKFLTVDSPAGERWLFRYYDPRILRAFLPVCTVGELEDFFGQFAAFSVFSQAEGGQRFQRPSSGYLKAVSPWPVGKRFRMRESHVVAFQPLVNQHVPERLLKLLREQGHTVWRESSTGDLVGHDALNHQTRISFGPGFLPQKLVTPAGSIYGLENDSKGRLRTVVLPDGERFELGRDVRDRLISASHVGVSTYQFSYDEQDRLQSILHPDGIKEEWEYAEGGRVTEWRERSGAVRRYGYDAKGQLQCSIDPLGRRTLLDFDDQSNLASISYPDGSQEFFSYDPIERTAVMTGRDGKPVLRRLDERANIREICWADGTTVRLETDELGRLLAISNPHARTEYGYDASGRLEYERSGDTTVQHQYDEAGRLVASLAEPGPSTHYEYDADGKLLCVRAWGKTVSFEYTSTGRLERLRYGDSLQEEREYARGRRLTHARVTACSGHSLGEQRYLYDTCDRLVALFSREFETPWSERSFEYDRGGRLLAESVGQNGTVLRSVRYGHDANGNLIRDGDTLRKIGLMDEVVIHGRNPVTYDALGQATRVPGKKGDLGCQHGLDGTLQEVRANGVSWRFKYDALGRRIEATDGQRTWRYGWSGLQLIWEELVSSAEQPPLRREYLYLPGGNTPIAFHEAGRTFWLQQDTRGAVICAFDEEARLVWKASYDSFGQARVEVGEIRQPWRLAGQYEDEGTGLYYNLGRYYSPILKSYLSRDPFWFKHGATAYSYCDNDPWNRIDPYGQWAWIAAGAIIGAVVSGVMAASEGKSPLEIAAAALEGAVVGAAFAVNPWLGAGAMMAADVLHQGLENGWSNVCIACAAAKALITLAGGWILGRLAGFIGRGIVRSVGSTKLASTIGSWLPRWALRPWGLPKSLRGYLIEGHLGGKLPYGFPVIDKFSRGVATSIKSINLRAATYQNPSRLSSLLNGYVNKLANFRGASRMGQTISQSQIQSRVLEVVIPKGAVSPAQQQVINQAIQNANSRGILMKVIEIR
;
A
#
# COMPACT_ATOMS: atom_id res chain seq x y z
N MET A 1 -15.67 -68.37 27.75
CA MET A 1 -15.70 -66.97 27.28
C MET A 1 -16.28 -66.96 25.88
N PRO A 2 -17.29 -66.16 25.54
CA PRO A 2 -17.74 -66.00 24.17
C PRO A 2 -16.76 -65.12 23.39
N THR A 3 -16.46 -65.50 22.16
CA THR A 3 -15.73 -64.68 21.19
C THR A 3 -16.50 -63.39 20.85
N PRO A 4 -15.83 -62.23 20.72
CA PRO A 4 -16.48 -61.04 20.18
C PRO A 4 -16.80 -61.25 18.69
N PRO A 5 -17.92 -60.71 18.18
CA PRO A 5 -18.31 -60.87 16.79
C PRO A 5 -17.37 -60.10 15.84
N VAL A 6 -17.29 -60.60 14.61
CA VAL A 6 -16.43 -60.10 13.52
C VAL A 6 -16.59 -58.58 13.35
N SER A 7 -15.57 -57.82 13.75
CA SER A 7 -15.51 -56.37 13.53
C SER A 7 -14.18 -55.96 12.88
N SER A 8 -14.25 -55.65 11.58
CA SER A 8 -13.49 -54.58 10.90
C SER A 8 -13.58 -54.78 9.39
N ALA A 9 -14.42 -53.97 8.72
CA ALA A 9 -14.29 -53.81 7.28
C ALA A 9 -12.96 -53.11 7.00
N SER A 10 -12.08 -53.75 6.22
CA SER A 10 -10.80 -53.19 5.80
C SER A 10 -10.99 -52.22 4.63
N TRP A 11 -10.66 -50.95 4.87
CA TRP A 11 -10.71 -49.89 3.86
C TRP A 11 -9.38 -49.74 3.12
N LEU A 12 -9.27 -49.01 2.00
CA LEU A 12 -9.98 -49.16 0.73
C LEU A 12 -9.19 -48.35 -0.33
N ASN A 13 -8.12 -48.91 -0.92
CA ASN A 13 -7.47 -48.25 -2.05
C ASN A 13 -6.66 -49.26 -2.90
N ALA A 14 -7.15 -49.59 -4.09
CA ALA A 14 -6.49 -50.57 -4.97
C ALA A 14 -5.41 -49.97 -5.89
N SER A 15 -5.11 -48.67 -5.79
CA SER A 15 -4.08 -47.98 -6.59
C SER A 15 -2.62 -48.34 -6.19
N ALA A 16 -2.44 -49.48 -5.52
CA ALA A 16 -1.18 -50.00 -5.00
C ALA A 16 -1.10 -51.55 -5.09
N ILE A 17 -2.06 -52.20 -5.76
CA ILE A 17 -2.15 -53.65 -5.89
C ILE A 17 -1.69 -54.03 -7.32
N GLY A 18 -0.76 -54.99 -7.43
CA GLY A 18 -0.29 -55.48 -8.73
C GLY A 18 -1.26 -56.47 -9.39
N ASP A 19 -1.16 -56.62 -10.70
CA ASP A 19 -2.10 -57.40 -11.53
C ASP A 19 -2.30 -58.85 -11.02
N ASP A 20 -1.23 -59.54 -10.59
CA ASP A 20 -1.27 -60.91 -10.05
C ASP A 20 -2.04 -61.04 -8.71
N GLU A 21 -2.20 -59.94 -7.98
CA GLU A 21 -2.97 -59.90 -6.74
C GLU A 21 -4.43 -59.50 -7.01
N LEU A 22 -4.67 -58.61 -7.98
CA LEU A 22 -6.02 -58.38 -8.52
C LEU A 22 -6.60 -59.68 -9.10
N LEU A 23 -5.82 -60.47 -9.86
CA LEU A 23 -6.23 -61.76 -10.41
C LEU A 23 -6.60 -62.78 -9.32
N ARG A 24 -5.89 -62.78 -8.18
CA ARG A 24 -6.21 -63.67 -7.05
C ARG A 24 -7.51 -63.27 -6.36
N GLU A 25 -7.71 -61.99 -6.06
CA GLU A 25 -8.95 -61.54 -5.38
C GLU A 25 -10.17 -61.55 -6.29
N SER A 26 -9.96 -61.37 -7.59
CA SER A 26 -10.98 -61.59 -8.63
C SER A 26 -11.49 -63.03 -8.65
N ARG A 27 -10.60 -64.04 -8.63
CA ARG A 27 -10.98 -65.46 -8.50
C ARG A 27 -11.66 -65.82 -7.18
N ARG A 28 -11.42 -65.04 -6.12
CA ARG A 28 -12.07 -65.20 -4.80
C ARG A 28 -13.46 -64.54 -4.72
N GLY A 29 -13.85 -63.76 -5.73
CA GLY A 29 -15.10 -62.99 -5.74
C GLY A 29 -15.09 -61.74 -4.86
N SER A 30 -13.95 -61.43 -4.22
CA SER A 30 -13.72 -60.29 -3.32
C SER A 30 -13.36 -58.99 -4.04
N LEU A 31 -13.17 -59.04 -5.36
CA LEU A 31 -12.82 -57.87 -6.17
C LEU A 31 -14.04 -57.29 -6.88
N PHE A 32 -14.15 -55.97 -6.79
CA PHE A 32 -15.16 -55.14 -7.43
C PHE A 32 -14.48 -53.96 -8.13
N ALA A 33 -15.17 -53.30 -9.05
CA ALA A 33 -14.75 -52.05 -9.66
C ALA A 33 -15.92 -51.05 -9.65
N VAL A 34 -15.62 -49.79 -9.38
CA VAL A 34 -16.53 -48.67 -9.64
C VAL A 34 -16.13 -48.08 -10.99
N LEU A 35 -16.86 -48.43 -12.05
CA LEU A 35 -16.58 -48.04 -13.43
C LEU A 35 -17.42 -46.82 -13.84
N ASP A 36 -16.81 -45.85 -14.52
CA ASP A 36 -17.47 -44.64 -15.02
C ASP A 36 -17.86 -44.80 -16.50
N SER A 37 -19.14 -44.66 -16.81
CA SER A 37 -19.66 -44.75 -18.20
C SER A 37 -19.55 -43.44 -18.98
N CYS A 38 -19.41 -42.28 -18.32
CA CYS A 38 -19.40 -40.98 -19.00
C CYS A 38 -18.14 -40.73 -19.85
N GLY A 39 -17.03 -41.41 -19.55
CA GLY A 39 -15.79 -41.35 -20.33
C GLY A 39 -15.54 -42.55 -21.25
N SER A 40 -16.28 -43.66 -21.05
CA SER A 40 -16.05 -44.95 -21.72
C SER A 40 -17.40 -45.68 -21.92
N PRO A 41 -18.18 -45.38 -22.98
CA PRO A 41 -19.51 -45.95 -23.20
C PRO A 41 -19.55 -47.48 -23.27
N GLU A 42 -18.43 -48.11 -23.64
CA GLU A 42 -18.25 -49.57 -23.69
C GLU A 42 -18.50 -50.24 -22.32
N VAL A 43 -18.37 -49.49 -21.22
CA VAL A 43 -18.73 -49.92 -19.85
C VAL A 43 -20.20 -50.34 -19.76
N LEU A 44 -21.12 -49.69 -20.46
CA LEU A 44 -22.56 -50.00 -20.38
C LEU A 44 -22.91 -51.38 -20.95
N ALA A 45 -22.26 -51.76 -22.06
CA ALA A 45 -22.44 -53.08 -22.67
C ALA A 45 -21.94 -54.18 -21.74
N GLN A 46 -20.78 -53.96 -21.10
CA GLN A 46 -20.24 -54.89 -20.11
C GLN A 46 -21.15 -54.99 -18.89
N VAL A 47 -21.53 -53.86 -18.26
CA VAL A 47 -22.45 -53.78 -17.11
C VAL A 47 -23.77 -54.51 -17.38
N SER A 48 -24.40 -54.27 -18.53
CA SER A 48 -25.71 -54.83 -18.86
C SER A 48 -25.70 -56.37 -18.97
N SER A 49 -24.55 -56.97 -19.32
CA SER A 49 -24.41 -58.42 -19.43
C SER A 49 -24.40 -59.18 -18.09
N LEU A 50 -24.24 -58.48 -16.96
CA LEU A 50 -23.88 -59.10 -15.67
C LEU A 50 -25.06 -59.37 -14.74
N GLY A 51 -26.22 -58.78 -15.04
CA GLY A 51 -27.38 -58.81 -14.16
C GLY A 51 -27.22 -57.96 -12.90
N ILE A 52 -28.36 -57.65 -12.28
CA ILE A 52 -28.46 -56.69 -11.18
C ILE A 52 -27.67 -57.10 -9.92
N ASP A 53 -27.47 -58.40 -9.72
CA ASP A 53 -26.78 -58.97 -8.54
C ASP A 53 -25.25 -58.90 -8.64
N ARG A 54 -24.70 -58.54 -9.81
CA ARG A 54 -23.25 -58.41 -10.04
C ARG A 54 -22.85 -57.08 -10.67
N ALA A 55 -23.80 -56.29 -11.17
CA ALA A 55 -23.57 -54.91 -11.59
C ALA A 55 -24.77 -54.02 -11.23
N CYS A 56 -24.52 -52.86 -10.59
CA CYS A 56 -25.56 -51.96 -10.12
C CYS A 56 -25.14 -50.49 -10.24
N CYS A 57 -26.08 -49.65 -10.71
CA CYS A 57 -25.95 -48.19 -10.72
C CYS A 57 -25.85 -47.65 -9.29
N LEU A 58 -24.85 -46.83 -8.98
CA LEU A 58 -24.69 -46.27 -7.62
C LEU A 58 -25.76 -45.23 -7.26
N TYR A 59 -26.42 -44.61 -8.24
CA TYR A 59 -27.53 -43.66 -8.05
C TYR A 59 -28.88 -44.36 -7.77
N LYS A 60 -29.82 -43.66 -7.11
CA LYS A 60 -31.13 -44.21 -6.68
C LYS A 60 -32.28 -43.87 -7.64
N GLY A 61 -33.28 -44.75 -7.60
CA GLY A 61 -34.64 -44.59 -8.13
C GLY A 61 -34.77 -43.84 -9.45
N SER A 62 -35.42 -42.68 -9.41
CA SER A 62 -35.85 -41.96 -10.62
C SER A 62 -34.67 -41.56 -11.52
N ALA A 63 -33.56 -41.14 -10.92
CA ALA A 63 -32.35 -40.75 -11.64
C ALA A 63 -31.56 -41.98 -12.15
N ALA A 64 -31.58 -43.09 -11.41
CA ALA A 64 -30.96 -44.35 -11.84
C ALA A 64 -31.57 -44.90 -13.14
N ASN A 65 -32.88 -44.76 -13.31
CA ASN A 65 -33.58 -45.22 -14.52
C ASN A 65 -33.41 -44.26 -15.69
N ASN A 66 -33.53 -42.95 -15.46
CA ASN A 66 -33.54 -41.95 -16.53
C ASN A 66 -32.14 -41.59 -17.08
N PHE A 67 -31.07 -41.83 -16.30
CA PHE A 67 -29.69 -41.50 -16.67
C PHE A 67 -28.72 -42.67 -16.46
N ALA A 68 -29.22 -43.92 -16.50
CA ALA A 68 -28.42 -45.14 -16.39
C ALA A 68 -27.15 -45.09 -17.28
N GLU A 69 -27.30 -44.63 -18.52
CA GLU A 69 -26.23 -44.53 -19.53
C GLU A 69 -25.12 -43.52 -19.19
N GLN A 70 -25.27 -42.75 -18.12
CA GLN A 70 -24.35 -41.70 -17.66
C GLN A 70 -23.95 -41.90 -16.19
N ALA A 71 -24.20 -43.08 -15.63
CA ALA A 71 -23.91 -43.39 -14.24
C ALA A 71 -22.55 -44.10 -14.03
N PRO A 72 -21.89 -43.91 -12.88
CA PRO A 72 -20.90 -44.85 -12.39
C PRO A 72 -21.59 -46.09 -11.81
N TYR A 73 -21.02 -47.26 -12.12
CA TYR A 73 -21.53 -48.57 -11.75
C TYR A 73 -20.58 -49.28 -10.81
N LEU A 74 -21.09 -49.88 -9.74
CA LEU A 74 -20.37 -50.93 -9.04
C LEU A 74 -20.54 -52.24 -9.80
N VAL A 75 -19.44 -52.91 -10.09
CA VAL A 75 -19.38 -54.17 -10.84
C VAL A 75 -18.52 -55.17 -10.07
N GLN A 76 -18.97 -56.41 -9.92
CA GLN A 76 -18.13 -57.49 -9.42
C GLN A 76 -17.16 -57.95 -10.51
N VAL A 77 -15.87 -57.97 -10.20
CA VAL A 77 -14.79 -58.18 -11.17
C VAL A 77 -14.30 -59.62 -11.09
N ASP A 78 -14.78 -60.46 -12.01
CA ASP A 78 -14.14 -61.75 -12.29
C ASP A 78 -13.03 -61.61 -13.35
N GLU A 79 -12.31 -62.71 -13.58
CA GLU A 79 -11.02 -62.70 -14.29
C GLU A 79 -11.13 -62.23 -15.74
N GLU A 80 -12.27 -62.47 -16.40
CA GLU A 80 -12.54 -61.97 -17.74
C GLU A 80 -12.68 -60.43 -17.74
N ARG A 81 -13.47 -59.89 -16.81
CA ARG A 81 -13.66 -58.44 -16.68
C ARG A 81 -12.41 -57.72 -16.19
N LEU A 82 -11.60 -58.35 -15.33
CA LEU A 82 -10.31 -57.80 -14.91
C LEU A 82 -9.37 -57.64 -16.12
N ARG A 83 -9.26 -58.67 -16.97
CA ARG A 83 -8.46 -58.60 -18.20
C ARG A 83 -8.98 -57.56 -19.19
N TRP A 84 -10.32 -57.42 -19.32
CA TRP A 84 -10.92 -56.38 -20.14
C TRP A 84 -10.56 -54.96 -19.62
N ILE A 85 -10.71 -54.70 -18.32
CA ILE A 85 -10.37 -53.40 -17.71
C ILE A 85 -8.87 -53.08 -17.93
N LEU A 86 -7.98 -54.03 -17.61
CA LEU A 86 -6.53 -53.82 -17.72
C LEU A 86 -6.04 -53.67 -19.17
N ARG A 87 -6.69 -54.32 -20.15
CA ARG A 87 -6.31 -54.21 -21.57
C ARG A 87 -6.93 -53.00 -22.26
N ASP A 88 -8.24 -52.80 -22.10
CA ASP A 88 -9.02 -51.90 -22.97
C ASP A 88 -9.33 -50.55 -22.33
N LEU A 89 -9.26 -50.44 -21.00
CA LEU A 89 -9.49 -49.17 -20.28
C LEU A 89 -8.21 -48.53 -19.71
N SER A 90 -7.14 -49.28 -19.46
CA SER A 90 -5.96 -48.81 -18.71
C SER A 90 -5.33 -47.48 -19.16
N GLY A 91 -5.44 -47.11 -20.44
CA GLY A 91 -4.98 -45.84 -21.01
C GLY A 91 -6.03 -44.72 -21.14
N ARG A 92 -7.23 -44.88 -20.59
CA ARG A 92 -8.39 -43.95 -20.73
C ARG A 92 -8.85 -43.41 -19.36
N PRO A 93 -9.80 -42.45 -19.31
CA PRO A 93 -10.51 -42.13 -18.07
C PRO A 93 -11.47 -43.27 -17.70
N TRP A 94 -11.14 -44.03 -16.65
CA TRP A 94 -11.97 -45.12 -16.12
C TRP A 94 -12.03 -45.13 -14.59
N GLY A 95 -12.54 -46.24 -14.06
CA GLY A 95 -12.91 -46.45 -12.67
C GLY A 95 -11.77 -46.66 -11.66
N ILE A 96 -12.16 -47.16 -10.48
CA ILE A 96 -11.25 -47.71 -9.46
C ILE A 96 -11.62 -49.14 -9.10
N PHE A 97 -10.65 -49.95 -8.72
CA PHE A 97 -10.90 -51.22 -8.04
C PHE A 97 -11.21 -51.04 -6.55
N VAL A 98 -12.05 -51.93 -6.03
CA VAL A 98 -12.55 -52.02 -4.67
C VAL A 98 -12.37 -53.47 -4.25
N HIS A 99 -11.55 -53.73 -3.22
CA HIS A 99 -11.43 -55.05 -2.62
C HIS A 99 -12.25 -55.08 -1.34
N ALA A 100 -13.12 -56.09 -1.19
CA ALA A 100 -13.94 -56.31 0.00
C ALA A 100 -14.30 -57.80 0.13
N GLN A 101 -14.25 -58.35 1.34
CA GLN A 101 -14.71 -59.73 1.62
C GLN A 101 -16.23 -59.81 1.93
N ALA A 102 -16.95 -58.71 1.74
CA ALA A 102 -18.40 -58.63 1.91
C ALA A 102 -19.13 -58.95 0.58
N PRO A 103 -20.35 -59.51 0.62
CA PRO A 103 -21.13 -59.81 -0.59
C PRO A 103 -21.53 -58.54 -1.36
N PHE A 104 -21.74 -58.66 -2.68
CA PHE A 104 -21.98 -57.53 -3.60
C PHE A 104 -23.06 -56.54 -3.10
N ALA A 105 -24.21 -57.03 -2.63
CA ALA A 105 -25.29 -56.18 -2.13
C ALA A 105 -24.90 -55.37 -0.88
N GLU A 106 -24.01 -55.89 -0.03
CA GLU A 106 -23.50 -55.18 1.13
C GLU A 106 -22.45 -54.15 0.72
N VAL A 107 -21.49 -54.52 -0.15
CA VAL A 107 -20.51 -53.58 -0.74
C VAL A 107 -21.22 -52.45 -1.50
N PHE A 108 -22.29 -52.77 -2.22
CA PHE A 108 -23.15 -51.80 -2.91
C PHE A 108 -23.85 -50.87 -1.92
N SER A 109 -24.55 -51.42 -0.91
CA SER A 109 -25.18 -50.61 0.15
C SER A 109 -24.16 -49.72 0.86
N HIS A 110 -22.93 -50.21 1.03
CA HIS A 110 -21.85 -49.57 1.74
C HIS A 110 -21.21 -48.44 0.92
N LEU A 111 -20.86 -48.66 -0.35
CA LEU A 111 -20.37 -47.59 -1.23
C LEU A 111 -21.40 -46.49 -1.47
N ARG A 112 -22.70 -46.83 -1.45
CA ARG A 112 -23.80 -45.84 -1.42
C ARG A 112 -23.90 -45.05 -0.11
N LYS A 113 -23.40 -45.58 1.00
CA LYS A 113 -23.29 -44.90 2.30
C LYS A 113 -21.99 -44.09 2.41
N PHE A 114 -20.99 -44.32 1.54
CA PHE A 114 -19.69 -43.66 1.59
C PHE A 114 -19.63 -42.32 0.86
N LEU A 115 -20.37 -41.37 1.44
CA LEU A 115 -20.18 -39.93 1.28
C LEU A 115 -20.18 -39.31 2.68
N THR A 116 -19.03 -39.26 3.36
CA THR A 116 -18.94 -38.65 4.69
C THR A 116 -18.93 -37.11 4.63
N VAL A 117 -20.14 -36.58 4.53
CA VAL A 117 -20.64 -35.50 5.39
C VAL A 117 -20.75 -36.05 6.84
N ASP A 118 -20.83 -35.28 7.92
CA ASP A 118 -21.16 -33.86 8.03
C ASP A 118 -20.74 -33.24 9.37
N SER A 119 -20.85 -31.92 9.48
CA SER A 119 -21.98 -31.33 10.24
C SER A 119 -21.79 -29.83 10.51
N PRO A 120 -22.89 -29.11 10.76
CA PRO A 120 -22.86 -27.78 11.39
C PRO A 120 -22.15 -27.72 12.76
N ALA A 121 -21.78 -28.88 13.35
CA ALA A 121 -21.10 -29.01 14.64
C ALA A 121 -19.58 -29.30 14.53
N GLY A 122 -19.05 -29.63 13.34
CA GLY A 122 -17.65 -29.31 13.02
C GLY A 122 -16.58 -30.41 13.03
N GLU A 123 -16.87 -31.67 12.70
CA GLU A 123 -15.86 -32.60 12.13
C GLU A 123 -16.36 -33.27 10.83
N ARG A 124 -15.54 -34.09 10.13
CA ARG A 124 -15.38 -34.00 8.66
C ARG A 124 -15.03 -35.29 7.87
N TRP A 125 -15.56 -35.36 6.63
CA TRP A 125 -14.94 -35.91 5.37
C TRP A 125 -14.89 -37.44 5.17
N LEU A 126 -14.81 -38.08 3.97
CA LEU A 126 -14.52 -37.80 2.52
C LEU A 126 -15.32 -38.84 1.63
N PHE A 127 -15.95 -38.53 0.48
CA PHE A 127 -15.46 -38.42 -0.93
C PHE A 127 -15.14 -39.70 -1.77
N ARG A 128 -15.68 -39.77 -3.00
CA ARG A 128 -14.95 -39.90 -4.31
C ARG A 128 -15.93 -39.71 -5.50
N TYR A 129 -15.41 -39.35 -6.69
CA TYR A 129 -16.15 -39.02 -7.94
C TYR A 129 -17.15 -37.85 -7.87
N TYR A 130 -16.62 -36.63 -8.02
CA TYR A 130 -17.41 -35.45 -8.41
C TYR A 130 -17.03 -35.07 -9.84
N ASP A 131 -17.79 -35.54 -10.84
CA ASP A 131 -17.77 -34.93 -12.17
C ASP A 131 -18.93 -33.92 -12.26
N PRO A 132 -18.66 -32.61 -12.44
CA PRO A 132 -19.70 -31.59 -12.59
C PRO A 132 -20.68 -31.85 -13.76
N ARG A 133 -20.27 -32.65 -14.76
CA ARG A 133 -21.12 -33.04 -15.89
C ARG A 133 -22.21 -34.02 -15.45
N ILE A 134 -21.88 -35.02 -14.64
CA ILE A 134 -22.81 -36.05 -14.16
C ILE A 134 -23.87 -35.43 -13.25
N LEU A 135 -23.46 -34.63 -12.27
CA LEU A 135 -24.42 -33.99 -11.36
C LEU A 135 -25.38 -33.03 -12.08
N ARG A 136 -24.96 -32.40 -13.19
CA ARG A 136 -25.84 -31.55 -14.00
C ARG A 136 -26.97 -32.33 -14.68
N ALA A 137 -26.76 -33.61 -15.02
CA ALA A 137 -27.77 -34.48 -15.62
C ALA A 137 -28.70 -35.13 -14.57
N PHE A 138 -28.16 -35.55 -13.42
CA PHE A 138 -28.92 -36.29 -12.40
C PHE A 138 -29.75 -35.39 -11.47
N LEU A 139 -29.18 -34.27 -11.00
CA LEU A 139 -29.85 -33.40 -10.00
C LEU A 139 -31.22 -32.82 -10.42
N PRO A 140 -31.51 -32.53 -11.71
CA PRO A 140 -32.83 -32.08 -12.12
C PRO A 140 -33.94 -33.14 -12.01
N VAL A 141 -33.60 -34.44 -11.96
CA VAL A 141 -34.59 -35.53 -11.94
C VAL A 141 -34.69 -36.30 -10.63
N CYS A 142 -33.68 -36.22 -9.75
CA CYS A 142 -33.78 -36.80 -8.40
C CYS A 142 -34.97 -36.21 -7.63
N THR A 143 -35.70 -37.06 -6.90
CA THR A 143 -36.76 -36.62 -6.00
C THR A 143 -36.19 -35.93 -4.74
N VAL A 144 -37.03 -35.17 -4.03
CA VAL A 144 -36.62 -34.46 -2.81
C VAL A 144 -36.08 -35.42 -1.76
N GLY A 145 -36.73 -36.56 -1.53
CA GLY A 145 -36.25 -37.59 -0.60
C GLY A 145 -34.93 -38.24 -1.04
N GLU A 146 -34.73 -38.47 -2.35
CA GLU A 146 -33.45 -38.98 -2.88
C GLU A 146 -32.31 -37.97 -2.73
N LEU A 147 -32.61 -36.67 -2.82
CA LEU A 147 -31.64 -35.60 -2.60
C LEU A 147 -31.35 -35.40 -1.10
N GLU A 148 -32.37 -35.47 -0.25
CA GLU A 148 -32.26 -35.37 1.22
C GLU A 148 -31.50 -36.57 1.83
N ASP A 149 -31.71 -37.78 1.30
CA ASP A 149 -30.87 -38.96 1.58
C ASP A 149 -29.40 -38.75 1.20
N PHE A 150 -29.10 -37.90 0.20
CA PHE A 150 -27.79 -37.77 -0.43
C PHE A 150 -26.96 -36.57 0.07
N PHE A 151 -27.61 -35.45 0.42
CA PHE A 151 -26.96 -34.23 0.94
C PHE A 151 -27.40 -33.87 2.38
N GLY A 152 -28.20 -34.71 3.06
CA GLY A 152 -28.84 -34.38 4.33
C GLY A 152 -30.06 -33.44 4.17
N GLN A 153 -30.60 -32.88 5.24
CA GLN A 153 -31.67 -31.86 5.12
C GLN A 153 -31.08 -30.48 4.75
N PHE A 154 -31.37 -29.99 3.54
CA PHE A 154 -30.94 -28.68 3.04
C PHE A 154 -32.11 -27.82 2.53
N ALA A 155 -32.00 -26.50 2.69
CA ALA A 155 -33.06 -25.57 2.27
C ALA A 155 -33.04 -25.22 0.77
N ALA A 156 -31.90 -25.36 0.08
CA ALA A 156 -31.72 -25.24 -1.36
C ALA A 156 -30.29 -25.65 -1.77
N PHE A 157 -30.10 -26.12 -3.01
CA PHE A 157 -28.78 -26.21 -3.65
C PHE A 157 -28.78 -25.47 -5.01
N SER A 158 -27.61 -25.29 -5.60
CA SER A 158 -27.44 -24.75 -6.96
C SER A 158 -26.10 -25.23 -7.54
N VAL A 159 -26.12 -25.78 -8.75
CA VAL A 159 -24.91 -26.20 -9.47
C VAL A 159 -24.65 -25.26 -10.64
N PHE A 160 -23.38 -24.90 -10.83
CA PHE A 160 -22.93 -24.01 -11.91
C PHE A 160 -22.02 -24.78 -12.87
N SER A 161 -22.35 -24.73 -14.17
CA SER A 161 -21.47 -25.12 -15.26
C SER A 161 -20.96 -23.87 -15.98
N GLN A 162 -19.66 -23.80 -16.25
CA GLN A 162 -19.08 -22.69 -17.04
C GLN A 162 -19.21 -22.89 -18.56
N ALA A 163 -19.56 -24.09 -19.04
CA ALA A 163 -19.52 -24.40 -20.47
C ALA A 163 -20.74 -23.89 -21.27
N GLU A 164 -21.91 -23.72 -20.63
CA GLU A 164 -23.17 -23.45 -21.34
C GLU A 164 -24.15 -22.60 -20.51
N GLY A 165 -24.03 -21.27 -20.60
CA GLY A 165 -25.16 -20.35 -20.41
C GLY A 165 -25.94 -20.37 -19.07
N GLY A 166 -25.44 -21.02 -18.02
CA GLY A 166 -25.93 -20.85 -16.64
C GLY A 166 -27.42 -21.17 -16.38
N GLN A 167 -27.92 -22.34 -16.82
CA GLN A 167 -29.25 -22.81 -16.36
C GLN A 167 -29.27 -23.07 -14.84
N ARG A 168 -30.39 -22.75 -14.19
CA ARG A 168 -30.57 -22.83 -12.73
C ARG A 168 -31.85 -23.59 -12.39
N PHE A 169 -31.71 -24.75 -11.76
CA PHE A 169 -32.84 -25.55 -11.27
C PHE A 169 -33.20 -25.19 -9.82
N GLN A 170 -34.50 -25.10 -9.52
CA GLN A 170 -35.03 -24.82 -8.19
C GLN A 170 -36.46 -25.40 -8.08
N ARG A 171 -36.80 -26.07 -6.96
CA ARG A 171 -38.15 -26.62 -6.69
C ARG A 171 -38.71 -26.02 -5.37
N PRO A 172 -40.04 -25.85 -5.20
CA PRO A 172 -40.60 -25.05 -4.09
C PRO A 172 -40.61 -25.73 -2.71
N SER A 173 -40.77 -24.91 -1.67
CA SER A 173 -40.56 -25.21 -0.25
C SER A 173 -41.83 -25.49 0.58
N SER A 174 -41.74 -26.43 1.53
CA SER A 174 -42.55 -26.52 2.78
C SER A 174 -41.94 -27.60 3.71
N GLY A 175 -41.72 -27.45 5.02
CA GLY A 175 -41.84 -26.31 5.95
C GLY A 175 -41.77 -26.78 7.43
N TYR A 176 -41.27 -25.94 8.35
CA TYR A 176 -41.13 -26.18 9.83
C TYR A 176 -40.11 -27.29 10.24
N LEU A 177 -39.38 -27.27 11.38
CA LEU A 177 -39.56 -26.67 12.74
C LEU A 177 -38.26 -26.07 13.36
N LYS A 178 -38.42 -25.30 14.45
CA LYS A 178 -37.39 -24.93 15.48
C LYS A 178 -37.31 -26.02 16.57
N ALA A 179 -36.36 -26.08 17.51
CA ALA A 179 -34.96 -25.65 17.68
C ALA A 179 -34.54 -26.01 19.14
N VAL A 180 -33.31 -26.51 19.38
CA VAL A 180 -32.76 -26.65 20.76
C VAL A 180 -31.24 -26.42 20.76
N SER A 181 -30.71 -25.82 21.83
CA SER A 181 -29.27 -25.83 22.16
C SER A 181 -29.09 -25.82 23.68
N PRO A 182 -28.17 -26.66 24.21
CA PRO A 182 -27.27 -26.21 25.28
C PRO A 182 -25.80 -26.61 25.03
N TRP A 183 -24.89 -25.91 25.73
CA TRP A 183 -23.42 -26.09 25.73
C TRP A 183 -22.97 -27.14 26.79
N PRO A 184 -21.67 -27.32 27.14
CA PRO A 184 -20.56 -27.82 26.32
C PRO A 184 -19.69 -28.93 27.00
N VAL A 185 -19.25 -29.94 26.23
CA VAL A 185 -18.16 -30.90 26.56
C VAL A 185 -17.54 -31.39 25.22
N GLY A 186 -16.24 -31.68 25.04
CA GLY A 186 -15.04 -31.50 25.87
C GLY A 186 -13.77 -32.07 25.18
N LYS A 187 -12.57 -31.53 25.49
CA LYS A 187 -11.22 -31.95 25.05
C LYS A 187 -11.05 -32.66 23.67
N ARG A 188 -11.05 -31.84 22.62
CA ARG A 188 -10.11 -31.81 21.46
C ARG A 188 -9.45 -33.12 21.01
N PHE A 189 -9.71 -33.53 19.76
CA PHE A 189 -8.61 -33.71 18.81
C PHE A 189 -8.31 -32.36 18.16
N ARG A 190 -7.08 -31.85 18.32
CA ARG A 190 -6.66 -30.60 17.66
C ARG A 190 -5.85 -30.99 16.45
N MET A 191 -6.36 -30.74 15.24
CA MET A 191 -5.53 -30.78 14.04
C MET A 191 -4.40 -29.78 14.26
N ARG A 192 -3.17 -30.29 14.45
CA ARG A 192 -2.02 -29.44 14.73
C ARG A 192 -1.69 -28.65 13.47
N GLU A 193 -1.02 -27.54 13.65
CA GLU A 193 -0.45 -26.74 12.56
C GLU A 193 0.45 -27.60 11.66
N SER A 194 1.20 -28.54 12.25
CA SER A 194 1.95 -29.59 11.55
C SER A 194 1.12 -30.53 10.67
N HIS A 195 -0.18 -30.69 10.93
CA HIS A 195 -1.09 -31.53 10.13
C HIS A 195 -1.74 -30.73 8.99
N VAL A 196 -1.87 -29.40 9.12
CA VAL A 196 -2.23 -28.51 7.99
C VAL A 196 -1.04 -28.38 7.04
N VAL A 197 0.17 -28.31 7.59
CA VAL A 197 1.45 -28.40 6.86
C VAL A 197 1.58 -29.73 6.12
N ALA A 198 1.07 -30.85 6.64
CA ALA A 198 1.10 -32.16 5.98
C ALA A 198 0.23 -32.24 4.70
N PHE A 199 -0.66 -31.26 4.47
CA PHE A 199 -1.43 -31.11 3.22
C PHE A 199 -0.91 -29.98 2.32
N GLN A 200 0.19 -29.32 2.67
CA GLN A 200 0.92 -28.47 1.72
C GLN A 200 1.81 -29.34 0.84
N PRO A 201 1.41 -29.47 -0.42
CA PRO A 201 2.31 -29.05 -1.48
C PRO A 201 1.76 -27.78 -2.14
N LEU A 202 2.51 -26.67 -2.14
CA LEU A 202 2.48 -25.73 -3.26
C LEU A 202 3.23 -26.37 -4.46
N VAL A 203 2.76 -27.56 -4.85
CA VAL A 203 3.14 -28.29 -6.05
C VAL A 203 1.84 -28.52 -6.81
N ASN A 204 1.29 -27.43 -7.33
CA ASN A 204 0.02 -27.44 -8.03
C ASN A 204 0.29 -27.14 -9.50
N GLN A 205 -0.05 -28.10 -10.37
CA GLN A 205 0.19 -28.03 -11.81
C GLN A 205 -0.41 -26.78 -12.48
N HIS A 206 -1.35 -26.11 -11.79
CA HIS A 206 -2.07 -24.92 -12.24
C HIS A 206 -1.46 -23.58 -11.75
N VAL A 207 -0.27 -23.55 -11.15
CA VAL A 207 0.37 -22.29 -10.72
C VAL A 207 0.64 -21.34 -11.89
N PRO A 208 1.25 -21.78 -13.01
CA PRO A 208 1.42 -20.95 -14.20
C PRO A 208 0.08 -20.45 -14.75
N GLU A 209 -0.95 -21.29 -14.79
CA GLU A 209 -2.28 -20.98 -15.33
C GLU A 209 -3.02 -19.95 -14.47
N ARG A 210 -2.88 -20.03 -13.14
CA ARG A 210 -3.44 -19.03 -12.21
C ARG A 210 -2.74 -17.69 -12.34
N LEU A 211 -1.41 -17.69 -12.47
CA LEU A 211 -0.62 -16.48 -12.65
C LEU A 211 -0.89 -15.83 -14.02
N LEU A 212 -0.88 -16.64 -15.09
CA LEU A 212 -1.28 -16.26 -16.45
C LEU A 212 -2.68 -15.62 -16.49
N LYS A 213 -3.66 -16.27 -15.85
CA LYS A 213 -5.03 -15.77 -15.76
C LYS A 213 -5.08 -14.42 -15.02
N LEU A 214 -4.42 -14.31 -13.87
CA LEU A 214 -4.37 -13.07 -13.09
C LEU A 214 -3.73 -11.91 -13.87
N LEU A 215 -2.67 -12.19 -14.63
CA LEU A 215 -2.01 -11.18 -15.45
C LEU A 215 -2.93 -10.74 -16.60
N ARG A 216 -3.55 -11.68 -17.32
CA ARG A 216 -4.53 -11.38 -18.39
C ARG A 216 -5.76 -10.63 -17.89
N GLU A 217 -6.28 -10.97 -16.71
CA GLU A 217 -7.38 -10.24 -16.05
C GLU A 217 -7.01 -8.80 -15.68
N GLN A 218 -5.71 -8.46 -15.63
CA GLN A 218 -5.19 -7.10 -15.46
C GLN A 218 -4.81 -6.43 -16.79
N GLY A 219 -5.20 -7.01 -17.93
CA GLY A 219 -4.95 -6.46 -19.27
C GLY A 219 -3.58 -6.80 -19.85
N HIS A 220 -2.82 -7.73 -19.24
CA HIS A 220 -1.44 -8.01 -19.62
C HIS A 220 -1.33 -9.08 -20.73
N THR A 221 -0.54 -8.78 -21.77
CA THR A 221 -0.16 -9.70 -22.85
C THR A 221 0.87 -10.73 -22.35
N VAL A 222 0.35 -11.83 -21.79
CA VAL A 222 1.14 -12.96 -21.28
C VAL A 222 0.61 -14.26 -21.86
N TRP A 223 1.47 -15.22 -22.18
CA TRP A 223 1.14 -16.57 -22.61
C TRP A 223 2.06 -17.60 -21.95
N ARG A 224 1.73 -18.87 -22.13
CA ARG A 224 2.62 -19.98 -21.78
C ARG A 224 3.31 -20.46 -23.04
N GLU A 225 4.63 -20.56 -23.00
CA GLU A 225 5.41 -21.08 -24.12
C GLU A 225 5.30 -22.61 -24.18
N SER A 226 4.87 -23.16 -25.32
CA SER A 226 4.53 -24.59 -25.45
C SER A 226 5.73 -25.53 -25.37
N SER A 227 6.94 -25.05 -25.67
CA SER A 227 8.18 -25.85 -25.67
C SER A 227 8.82 -26.00 -24.29
N THR A 228 8.70 -24.98 -23.43
CA THR A 228 9.34 -24.92 -22.10
C THR A 228 8.34 -25.02 -20.94
N GLY A 229 7.08 -24.64 -21.17
CA GLY A 229 6.08 -24.46 -20.13
C GLY A 229 6.21 -23.15 -19.36
N ASP A 230 7.19 -22.30 -19.71
CA ASP A 230 7.45 -20.98 -19.10
C ASP A 230 6.27 -20.02 -19.32
N LEU A 231 6.14 -19.03 -18.42
CA LEU A 231 5.32 -17.86 -18.69
C LEU A 231 6.17 -16.78 -19.34
N VAL A 232 5.71 -16.29 -20.48
CA VAL A 232 6.34 -15.21 -21.23
C VAL A 232 5.31 -14.10 -21.39
N GLY A 233 5.73 -12.85 -21.18
CA GLY A 233 4.90 -11.69 -21.45
C GLY A 233 5.70 -10.56 -22.08
N HIS A 234 4.98 -9.70 -22.81
CA HIS A 234 5.51 -8.50 -23.42
C HIS A 234 4.90 -7.26 -22.79
N ASP A 235 5.70 -6.20 -22.62
CA ASP A 235 5.19 -4.85 -22.38
C ASP A 235 4.62 -4.22 -23.68
N ALA A 236 4.24 -2.95 -23.63
CA ALA A 236 3.71 -2.23 -24.79
C ALA A 236 4.74 -2.04 -25.92
N LEU A 237 6.03 -1.99 -25.59
CA LEU A 237 7.16 -1.85 -26.53
C LEU A 237 7.68 -3.21 -27.02
N ASN A 238 6.93 -4.29 -26.76
CA ASN A 238 7.28 -5.66 -27.10
C ASN A 238 8.52 -6.21 -26.36
N HIS A 239 8.97 -5.58 -25.28
CA HIS A 239 10.07 -6.08 -24.45
C HIS A 239 9.65 -7.34 -23.68
N GLN A 240 10.46 -8.40 -23.74
CA GLN A 240 10.07 -9.73 -23.28
C GLN A 240 10.54 -10.03 -21.85
N THR A 241 9.61 -10.35 -20.95
CA THR A 241 9.93 -10.90 -19.61
C THR A 241 9.56 -12.40 -19.56
N ARG A 242 10.42 -13.24 -18.98
CA ARG A 242 10.23 -14.71 -18.89
C ARG A 242 10.36 -15.23 -17.47
N ILE A 243 9.32 -15.92 -16.96
CA ILE A 243 9.39 -16.73 -15.73
C ILE A 243 9.47 -18.20 -16.11
N SER A 244 10.55 -18.86 -15.68
CA SER A 244 10.72 -20.30 -15.81
C SER A 244 10.36 -21.04 -14.52
N PHE A 245 9.75 -22.20 -14.67
CA PHE A 245 9.20 -23.00 -13.58
C PHE A 245 9.96 -24.31 -13.40
N GLY A 246 10.24 -24.66 -12.16
CA GLY A 246 10.92 -25.90 -11.81
C GLY A 246 9.99 -27.11 -11.69
N PRO A 247 10.55 -28.27 -11.31
CA PRO A 247 9.79 -29.44 -10.88
C PRO A 247 8.72 -29.04 -9.85
N GLY A 248 7.48 -29.39 -10.13
CA GLY A 248 6.34 -29.03 -9.30
C GLY A 248 5.69 -27.66 -9.59
N PHE A 249 6.08 -26.99 -10.68
CA PHE A 249 5.47 -25.75 -11.19
C PHE A 249 5.63 -24.53 -10.27
N LEU A 250 6.73 -24.49 -9.51
CA LEU A 250 7.15 -23.34 -8.72
C LEU A 250 8.08 -22.43 -9.54
N PRO A 251 7.95 -21.09 -9.44
CA PRO A 251 8.84 -20.17 -10.15
C PRO A 251 10.26 -20.33 -9.61
N GLN A 252 11.22 -20.60 -10.49
CA GLN A 252 12.63 -20.82 -10.13
C GLN A 252 13.58 -19.78 -10.71
N LYS A 253 13.25 -19.25 -11.89
CA LYS A 253 14.09 -18.30 -12.61
C LYS A 253 13.20 -17.23 -13.22
N LEU A 254 13.68 -16.01 -13.21
CA LEU A 254 13.08 -14.89 -13.92
C LEU A 254 14.18 -14.18 -14.72
N VAL A 255 13.87 -13.89 -15.98
CA VAL A 255 14.71 -13.12 -16.89
C VAL A 255 13.97 -11.82 -17.22
N THR A 256 14.61 -10.68 -16.93
CA THR A 256 14.11 -9.35 -17.30
C THR A 256 14.34 -9.09 -18.79
N PRO A 257 13.67 -8.10 -19.40
CA PRO A 257 13.92 -7.76 -20.80
C PRO A 257 15.37 -7.38 -21.16
N ALA A 258 16.12 -6.73 -20.27
CA ALA A 258 17.55 -6.48 -20.47
C ALA A 258 18.44 -7.72 -20.20
N GLY A 259 17.84 -8.86 -19.85
CA GLY A 259 18.53 -10.14 -19.68
C GLY A 259 19.03 -10.43 -18.26
N SER A 260 18.78 -9.56 -17.27
CA SER A 260 19.15 -9.83 -15.87
C SER A 260 18.40 -11.06 -15.34
N ILE A 261 19.13 -11.97 -14.69
CA ILE A 261 18.61 -13.25 -14.20
C ILE A 261 18.45 -13.20 -12.68
N TYR A 262 17.23 -13.42 -12.21
CA TYR A 262 16.90 -13.57 -10.80
C TYR A 262 16.54 -15.03 -10.50
N GLY A 263 17.19 -15.62 -9.50
CA GLY A 263 16.87 -16.95 -8.99
C GLY A 263 15.84 -16.89 -7.86
N LEU A 264 14.93 -17.88 -7.82
CA LEU A 264 13.88 -18.00 -6.82
C LEU A 264 13.90 -19.41 -6.24
N GLU A 265 14.35 -19.54 -5.00
CA GLU A 265 14.39 -20.82 -4.30
C GLU A 265 13.19 -20.92 -3.37
N ASN A 266 12.45 -22.02 -3.50
CA ASN A 266 11.26 -22.28 -2.69
C ASN A 266 11.55 -23.44 -1.73
N ASP A 267 10.91 -23.42 -0.56
CA ASP A 267 10.98 -24.53 0.39
C ASP A 267 10.16 -25.77 -0.07
N SER A 268 10.22 -26.86 0.69
CA SER A 268 9.48 -28.10 0.38
C SER A 268 7.96 -27.94 0.43
N LYS A 269 7.44 -26.85 1.03
CA LYS A 269 6.02 -26.50 1.00
C LYS A 269 5.68 -25.62 -0.19
N GLY A 270 6.68 -25.17 -0.95
CA GLY A 270 6.66 -24.30 -2.13
C GLY A 270 6.49 -22.81 -1.83
N ARG A 271 6.97 -22.35 -0.67
CA ARG A 271 7.02 -20.94 -0.28
C ARG A 271 8.39 -20.36 -0.65
N LEU A 272 8.44 -19.11 -1.09
CA LEU A 272 9.72 -18.42 -1.38
C LEU A 272 10.59 -18.36 -0.11
N ARG A 273 11.79 -18.94 -0.20
CA ARG A 273 12.80 -19.01 0.85
C ARG A 273 14.02 -18.14 0.53
N THR A 274 14.51 -18.19 -0.70
CA THR A 274 15.69 -17.43 -1.13
C THR A 274 15.39 -16.67 -2.41
N VAL A 275 15.85 -15.43 -2.51
CA VAL A 275 16.02 -14.75 -3.80
C VAL A 275 17.51 -14.64 -4.09
N VAL A 276 17.90 -15.04 -5.30
CA VAL A 276 19.26 -14.92 -5.81
C VAL A 276 19.31 -13.77 -6.82
N LEU A 277 20.21 -12.82 -6.60
CA LEU A 277 20.48 -11.69 -7.49
C LEU A 277 21.24 -12.11 -8.76
N PRO A 278 21.29 -11.26 -9.80
CA PRO A 278 22.09 -11.51 -11.01
C PRO A 278 23.61 -11.60 -10.77
N ASP A 279 24.14 -11.10 -9.65
CA ASP A 279 25.54 -11.29 -9.20
C ASP A 279 25.75 -12.55 -8.35
N GLY A 280 24.68 -13.31 -8.07
CA GLY A 280 24.69 -14.50 -7.23
C GLY A 280 24.45 -14.25 -5.73
N GLU A 281 24.27 -12.99 -5.29
CA GLU A 281 23.96 -12.71 -3.87
C GLU A 281 22.60 -13.27 -3.45
N ARG A 282 22.49 -13.69 -2.17
CA ARG A 282 21.33 -14.43 -1.67
C ARG A 282 20.65 -13.70 -0.51
N PHE A 283 19.34 -13.50 -0.65
CA PHE A 283 18.45 -12.98 0.39
C PHE A 283 17.55 -14.10 0.90
N GLU A 284 17.71 -14.47 2.17
CA GLU A 284 17.00 -15.59 2.79
C GLU A 284 15.89 -15.10 3.73
N LEU A 285 14.77 -15.83 3.74
CA LEU A 285 13.59 -15.59 4.57
C LEU A 285 13.30 -16.83 5.42
N GLY A 286 13.46 -16.72 6.74
CA GLY A 286 13.14 -17.77 7.69
C GLY A 286 11.71 -17.65 8.20
N ARG A 287 10.96 -18.76 8.18
CA ARG A 287 9.55 -18.81 8.63
C ARG A 287 9.34 -19.91 9.66
N ASP A 288 8.47 -19.66 10.62
CA ASP A 288 8.06 -20.66 11.60
C ASP A 288 7.02 -21.65 11.06
N VAL A 289 6.50 -22.51 11.95
CA VAL A 289 5.43 -23.46 11.63
C VAL A 289 4.09 -22.79 11.27
N ARG A 290 3.87 -21.54 11.72
CA ARG A 290 2.68 -20.70 11.47
C ARG A 290 2.76 -19.90 10.16
N ASP A 291 3.85 -20.02 9.41
CA ASP A 291 4.17 -19.22 8.21
C ASP A 291 4.55 -17.75 8.49
N ARG A 292 4.76 -17.38 9.76
CA ARG A 292 5.24 -16.05 10.16
C ARG A 292 6.74 -15.94 9.89
N LEU A 293 7.20 -14.80 9.38
CA LEU A 293 8.62 -14.48 9.18
C LEU A 293 9.27 -14.33 10.55
N ILE A 294 10.22 -15.20 10.87
CA ILE A 294 11.00 -15.16 12.12
C ILE A 294 12.43 -14.71 11.90
N SER A 295 12.92 -14.73 10.65
CA SER A 295 14.16 -14.09 10.28
C SER A 295 14.16 -13.58 8.83
N ALA A 296 14.94 -12.54 8.58
CA ALA A 296 15.30 -12.10 7.23
C ALA A 296 16.79 -11.79 7.22
N SER A 297 17.52 -12.36 6.27
CA SER A 297 18.98 -12.25 6.21
C SER A 297 19.52 -12.00 4.80
N HIS A 298 20.63 -11.27 4.74
CA HIS A 298 21.55 -11.30 3.61
C HIS A 298 22.67 -12.27 3.97
N VAL A 299 22.93 -13.25 3.10
CA VAL A 299 23.84 -14.36 3.43
C VAL A 299 25.26 -13.82 3.68
N GLY A 300 25.74 -14.00 4.90
CA GLY A 300 27.10 -13.67 5.33
C GLY A 300 27.27 -12.45 6.24
N VAL A 301 26.21 -11.68 6.55
CA VAL A 301 26.39 -10.42 7.31
C VAL A 301 25.28 -10.12 8.33
N SER A 302 24.04 -9.93 7.87
CA SER A 302 23.03 -9.22 8.65
C SER A 302 21.75 -10.05 8.74
N THR A 303 21.28 -10.30 9.96
CA THR A 303 20.05 -11.06 10.23
C THR A 303 19.14 -10.24 11.14
N TYR A 304 17.93 -9.95 10.67
CA TYR A 304 16.84 -9.50 11.51
C TYR A 304 16.12 -10.71 12.08
N GLN A 305 15.66 -10.66 13.33
CA GLN A 305 14.80 -11.68 13.92
C GLN A 305 13.50 -11.07 14.44
N PHE A 306 12.40 -11.82 14.35
CA PHE A 306 11.06 -11.36 14.73
C PHE A 306 10.47 -12.32 15.75
N SER A 307 9.94 -11.79 16.85
CA SER A 307 9.19 -12.57 17.84
C SER A 307 7.73 -12.14 17.88
N TYR A 308 6.86 -13.08 18.26
CA TYR A 308 5.41 -12.88 18.25
C TYR A 308 4.78 -13.48 19.50
N ASP A 309 3.71 -12.84 19.99
CA ASP A 309 2.94 -13.31 21.12
C ASP A 309 1.99 -14.50 20.79
N GLU A 310 1.21 -14.93 21.78
CA GLU A 310 0.24 -16.02 21.63
C GLU A 310 -0.91 -15.71 20.66
N GLN A 311 -1.15 -14.43 20.36
CA GLN A 311 -2.19 -13.93 19.45
C GLN A 311 -1.66 -13.60 18.05
N ASP A 312 -0.43 -14.04 17.74
CA ASP A 312 0.27 -13.83 16.47
C ASP A 312 0.61 -12.35 16.18
N ARG A 313 0.74 -11.51 17.21
CA ARG A 313 1.19 -10.11 17.10
C ARG A 313 2.71 -10.02 17.28
N LEU A 314 3.39 -9.22 16.47
CA LEU A 314 4.80 -8.85 16.59
C LEU A 314 5.05 -8.27 17.99
N GLN A 315 5.85 -8.97 18.77
CA GLN A 315 6.25 -8.59 20.12
C GLN A 315 7.62 -7.91 20.10
N SER A 316 8.51 -8.27 19.17
CA SER A 316 9.80 -7.61 19.03
C SER A 316 10.49 -7.79 17.68
N ILE A 317 11.35 -6.83 17.33
CA ILE A 317 12.40 -6.95 16.32
C ILE A 317 13.76 -7.02 17.03
N LEU A 318 14.60 -7.97 16.64
CA LEU A 318 16.04 -7.97 16.95
C LEU A 318 16.80 -7.56 15.69
N HIS A 319 17.60 -6.49 15.79
CA HIS A 319 18.40 -5.97 14.70
C HIS A 319 19.73 -6.72 14.54
N PRO A 320 20.42 -6.61 13.38
CA PRO A 320 21.72 -7.25 13.14
C PRO A 320 22.86 -6.88 14.10
N ASP A 321 22.71 -5.83 14.91
CA ASP A 321 23.65 -5.44 15.97
C ASP A 321 23.27 -5.98 17.36
N GLY A 322 22.22 -6.82 17.44
CA GLY A 322 21.73 -7.40 18.69
C GLY A 322 20.86 -6.46 19.52
N ILE A 323 20.51 -5.27 19.03
CA ILE A 323 19.59 -4.36 19.73
C ILE A 323 18.14 -4.76 19.44
N LYS A 324 17.29 -4.65 20.47
CA LYS A 324 15.88 -5.06 20.43
C LYS A 324 14.94 -3.84 20.45
N GLU A 325 13.85 -3.95 19.71
CA GLU A 325 12.68 -3.05 19.72
C GLU A 325 11.44 -3.88 20.11
N GLU A 326 10.52 -3.33 20.92
CA GLU A 326 9.44 -4.11 21.55
C GLU A 326 8.09 -3.39 21.61
N TRP A 327 7.00 -4.15 21.53
CA TRP A 327 5.61 -3.65 21.66
C TRP A 327 4.83 -4.43 22.72
N GLU A 328 4.08 -3.71 23.54
CA GLU A 328 3.08 -4.27 24.46
C GLU A 328 1.67 -3.93 24.00
N TYR A 329 0.70 -4.80 24.31
CA TYR A 329 -0.66 -4.67 23.81
C TYR A 329 -1.76 -4.85 24.86
N ALA A 330 -2.81 -4.03 24.76
CA ALA A 330 -4.06 -4.22 25.49
C ALA A 330 -4.93 -5.35 24.90
N GLU A 331 -5.93 -5.76 25.68
CA GLU A 331 -7.05 -6.57 25.21
C GLU A 331 -7.74 -5.86 24.02
N GLY A 332 -7.87 -6.58 22.91
CA GLY A 332 -8.38 -6.06 21.64
C GLY A 332 -7.35 -5.63 20.59
N GLY A 333 -6.04 -5.72 20.86
CA GLY A 333 -5.00 -5.57 19.82
C GLY A 333 -4.30 -4.21 19.71
N ARG A 334 -4.60 -3.25 20.60
CA ARG A 334 -3.94 -1.94 20.69
C ARG A 334 -2.54 -2.03 21.24
N VAL A 335 -1.58 -1.33 20.62
CA VAL A 335 -0.29 -1.04 21.27
C VAL A 335 -0.53 -0.10 22.46
N THR A 336 -0.05 -0.46 23.65
CA THR A 336 -0.12 0.36 24.88
C THR A 336 1.23 0.94 25.29
N GLU A 337 2.31 0.21 25.04
CA GLU A 337 3.68 0.66 25.20
C GLU A 337 4.48 0.26 23.96
N TRP A 338 5.33 1.15 23.48
CA TRP A 338 6.36 0.86 22.47
C TRP A 338 7.72 1.27 23.04
N ARG A 339 8.65 0.32 23.03
CA ARG A 339 10.04 0.50 23.41
C ARG A 339 10.88 0.54 22.15
N GLU A 340 11.28 1.74 21.77
CA GLU A 340 12.11 2.00 20.59
C GLU A 340 13.47 1.30 20.72
N ARG A 341 14.14 1.06 19.58
CA ARG A 341 15.56 0.62 19.53
C ARG A 341 16.51 1.55 20.32
N SER A 342 16.15 2.83 20.46
CA SER A 342 16.85 3.82 21.29
C SER A 342 16.82 3.52 22.81
N GLY A 343 15.91 2.65 23.26
CA GLY A 343 15.55 2.43 24.65
C GLY A 343 14.48 3.38 25.18
N ALA A 344 14.08 4.38 24.39
CA ALA A 344 13.00 5.30 24.71
C ALA A 344 11.64 4.58 24.73
N VAL A 345 10.71 5.08 25.55
CA VAL A 345 9.42 4.44 25.78
C VAL A 345 8.28 5.41 25.52
N ARG A 346 7.37 5.05 24.61
CA ARG A 346 6.12 5.78 24.36
C ARG A 346 4.93 4.98 24.85
N ARG A 347 3.89 5.65 25.34
CA ARG A 347 2.69 5.01 25.88
C ARG A 347 1.42 5.60 25.32
N TYR A 348 0.40 4.77 25.17
CA TYR A 348 -0.87 5.10 24.53
C TYR A 348 -2.05 4.73 25.42
N GLY A 349 -2.88 5.71 25.74
CA GLY A 349 -4.14 5.56 26.46
C GLY A 349 -5.34 5.67 25.51
N TYR A 350 -6.34 4.82 25.72
CA TYR A 350 -7.52 4.74 24.86
C TYR A 350 -8.82 4.88 25.66
N ASP A 351 -9.84 5.43 25.03
CA ASP A 351 -11.18 5.53 25.61
C ASP A 351 -11.94 4.19 25.57
N ALA A 352 -13.14 4.15 26.17
CA ALA A 352 -14.00 2.97 26.17
C ALA A 352 -14.54 2.57 24.78
N LYS A 353 -14.44 3.44 23.77
CA LYS A 353 -14.76 3.14 22.36
C LYS A 353 -13.54 2.57 21.60
N GLY A 354 -12.34 2.64 22.20
CA GLY A 354 -11.08 2.21 21.59
C GLY A 354 -10.34 3.30 20.82
N GLN A 355 -10.76 4.56 20.92
CA GLN A 355 -10.14 5.71 20.29
C GLN A 355 -8.90 6.15 21.10
N LEU A 356 -7.82 6.58 20.44
CA LEU A 356 -6.61 7.05 21.10
C LEU A 356 -6.90 8.37 21.83
N GLN A 357 -6.90 8.35 23.16
CA GLN A 357 -7.22 9.51 24.02
C GLN A 357 -5.96 10.25 24.50
N CYS A 358 -4.84 9.54 24.65
CA CYS A 358 -3.61 10.09 25.20
C CYS A 358 -2.39 9.44 24.55
N SER A 359 -1.43 10.25 24.10
CA SER A 359 -0.06 9.82 23.83
C SER A 359 0.86 10.38 24.92
N ILE A 360 1.80 9.58 25.40
CA ILE A 360 2.82 9.96 26.38
C ILE A 360 4.18 9.65 25.77
N ASP A 361 5.05 10.65 25.71
CA ASP A 361 6.38 10.53 25.12
C ASP A 361 7.43 10.09 26.16
N PRO A 362 8.70 9.87 25.75
CA PRO A 362 9.77 9.41 26.64
C PRO A 362 10.19 10.42 27.72
N LEU A 363 9.76 11.68 27.62
CA LEU A 363 9.96 12.72 28.64
C LEU A 363 8.76 12.81 29.61
N GLY A 364 7.74 11.97 29.43
CA GLY A 364 6.50 11.98 30.21
C GLY A 364 5.53 13.09 29.81
N ARG A 365 5.80 13.84 28.73
CA ARG A 365 4.90 14.87 28.21
C ARG A 365 3.68 14.20 27.58
N ARG A 366 2.52 14.84 27.70
CA ARG A 366 1.23 14.27 27.30
C ARG A 366 0.59 15.10 26.18
N THR A 367 0.16 14.43 25.12
CA THR A 367 -0.76 14.97 24.13
C THR A 367 -2.10 14.29 24.30
N LEU A 368 -3.17 15.05 24.49
CA LEU A 368 -4.52 14.56 24.68
C LEU A 368 -5.35 14.79 23.42
N LEU A 369 -6.21 13.82 23.09
CA LEU A 369 -7.09 13.85 21.93
C LEU A 369 -8.52 13.59 22.40
N ASP A 370 -9.41 14.56 22.17
CA ASP A 370 -10.84 14.46 22.53
C ASP A 370 -11.69 14.28 21.28
N PHE A 371 -12.76 13.48 21.38
CA PHE A 371 -13.66 13.20 20.27
C PHE A 371 -15.11 13.54 20.61
N ASP A 372 -15.84 14.04 19.61
CA ASP A 372 -17.28 14.29 19.70
C ASP A 372 -18.12 12.98 19.70
N ASP A 373 -19.43 13.12 19.87
CA ASP A 373 -20.38 11.99 19.87
C ASP A 373 -20.42 11.20 18.55
N GLN A 374 -19.91 11.78 17.45
CA GLN A 374 -19.80 11.14 16.15
C GLN A 374 -18.42 10.47 15.94
N SER A 375 -17.55 10.51 16.95
CA SER A 375 -16.14 10.10 16.92
C SER A 375 -15.25 10.97 16.03
N ASN A 376 -15.62 12.22 15.73
CA ASN A 376 -14.72 13.20 15.12
C ASN A 376 -13.82 13.80 16.20
N LEU A 377 -12.53 14.04 15.93
CA LEU A 377 -11.67 14.81 16.85
C LEU A 377 -12.30 16.18 17.04
N ALA A 378 -12.44 16.61 18.29
CA ALA A 378 -12.97 17.90 18.70
C ALA A 378 -11.85 18.82 19.18
N SER A 379 -10.83 18.27 19.84
CA SER A 379 -9.65 19.01 20.28
C SER A 379 -8.39 18.16 20.37
N ILE A 380 -7.24 18.82 20.24
CA ILE A 380 -5.93 18.33 20.71
C ILE A 380 -5.48 19.28 21.82
N SER A 381 -5.04 18.72 22.96
CA SER A 381 -4.33 19.47 24.01
C SER A 381 -2.87 19.05 24.04
N TYR A 382 -1.97 20.03 24.00
CA TYR A 382 -0.53 19.82 23.86
C TYR A 382 0.24 19.92 25.20
N PRO A 383 1.48 19.41 25.27
CA PRO A 383 2.34 19.49 26.46
C PRO A 383 2.56 20.88 27.06
N ASP A 384 2.52 21.94 26.26
CA ASP A 384 2.62 23.35 26.69
C ASP A 384 1.30 23.93 27.24
N GLY A 385 0.22 23.14 27.25
CA GLY A 385 -1.13 23.56 27.65
C GLY A 385 -1.91 24.27 26.54
N SER A 386 -1.33 24.47 25.36
CA SER A 386 -2.04 25.02 24.20
C SER A 386 -3.01 24.00 23.60
N GLN A 387 -4.03 24.48 22.88
CA GLN A 387 -5.10 23.65 22.33
C GLN A 387 -5.40 24.02 20.88
N GLU A 388 -5.73 23.02 20.07
CA GLU A 388 -6.36 23.17 18.75
C GLU A 388 -7.78 22.63 18.83
N PHE A 389 -8.73 23.30 18.17
CA PHE A 389 -10.14 22.92 18.15
C PHE A 389 -10.64 22.64 16.74
N PHE A 390 -11.58 21.73 16.63
CA PHE A 390 -12.11 21.24 15.37
C PHE A 390 -13.63 21.21 15.38
N SER A 391 -14.25 21.73 14.33
CA SER A 391 -15.69 21.63 14.12
C SER A 391 -16.03 21.33 12.67
N TYR A 392 -17.13 20.60 12.48
CA TYR A 392 -17.58 20.08 11.19
C TYR A 392 -19.04 20.43 11.00
N ASP A 393 -19.32 21.28 10.03
CA ASP A 393 -20.69 21.57 9.61
C ASP A 393 -21.03 20.74 8.34
N PRO A 394 -21.79 19.64 8.48
CA PRO A 394 -22.19 18.82 7.34
C PRO A 394 -23.33 19.43 6.52
N ILE A 395 -23.92 20.56 6.94
CA ILE A 395 -24.95 21.31 6.22
C ILE A 395 -24.27 22.35 5.34
N GLU A 396 -23.41 23.19 5.93
CA GLU A 396 -22.65 24.23 5.22
C GLU A 396 -21.47 23.66 4.39
N ARG A 397 -21.17 22.37 4.52
CA ARG A 397 -20.04 21.67 3.89
C ARG A 397 -18.70 22.31 4.26
N THR A 398 -18.55 22.71 5.53
CA THR A 398 -17.36 23.38 6.04
C THR A 398 -16.71 22.58 7.17
N ALA A 399 -15.38 22.63 7.19
CA ALA A 399 -14.57 22.23 8.33
C ALA A 399 -13.84 23.47 8.85
N VAL A 400 -13.94 23.75 10.15
CA VAL A 400 -13.20 24.83 10.80
C VAL A 400 -12.23 24.23 11.81
N MET A 401 -10.96 24.60 11.65
CA MET A 401 -9.92 24.41 12.65
C MET A 401 -9.67 25.75 13.33
N THR A 402 -9.68 25.82 14.65
CA THR A 402 -9.11 26.95 15.38
C THR A 402 -7.72 26.56 15.83
N GLY A 403 -6.70 27.29 15.36
CA GLY A 403 -5.30 27.06 15.71
C GLY A 403 -4.96 27.41 17.16
N ARG A 404 -3.74 27.07 17.58
CA ARG A 404 -3.19 27.39 18.91
C ARG A 404 -3.07 28.89 19.19
N ASP A 405 -3.10 29.69 18.13
CA ASP A 405 -3.14 31.16 18.15
C ASP A 405 -4.58 31.73 18.27
N GLY A 406 -5.59 30.86 18.39
CA GLY A 406 -7.00 31.23 18.46
C GLY A 406 -7.64 31.60 17.12
N LYS A 407 -6.93 31.48 16.00
CA LYS A 407 -7.44 31.92 14.68
C LYS A 407 -8.07 30.78 13.89
N PRO A 408 -9.21 31.01 13.22
CA PRO A 408 -9.86 29.99 12.39
C PRO A 408 -9.17 29.81 11.03
N VAL A 409 -9.12 28.56 10.59
CA VAL A 409 -8.85 28.13 9.22
C VAL A 409 -10.07 27.37 8.71
N LEU A 410 -10.77 27.98 7.77
CA LEU A 410 -11.99 27.48 7.14
C LEU A 410 -11.65 26.68 5.89
N ARG A 411 -12.10 25.44 5.80
CA ARG A 411 -12.08 24.63 4.57
C ARG A 411 -13.50 24.51 4.04
N ARG A 412 -13.73 25.00 2.81
CA ARG A 412 -14.99 24.86 2.08
C ARG A 412 -14.88 23.70 1.11
N LEU A 413 -15.86 22.80 1.18
CA LEU A 413 -15.87 21.58 0.41
C LEU A 413 -16.87 21.68 -0.76
N ASP A 414 -16.56 21.08 -1.91
CA ASP A 414 -17.48 21.04 -3.05
C ASP A 414 -18.69 20.10 -2.82
N GLU A 415 -19.54 19.93 -3.83
CA GLU A 415 -20.69 18.99 -3.76
C GLU A 415 -20.27 17.54 -3.51
N ARG A 416 -19.06 17.23 -3.97
CA ARG A 416 -18.37 15.95 -3.85
C ARG A 416 -17.38 15.94 -2.66
N ALA A 417 -17.47 16.94 -1.79
CA ALA A 417 -16.56 17.30 -0.71
C ALA A 417 -15.06 17.04 -0.91
N ASN A 418 -14.53 17.30 -2.10
CA ASN A 418 -13.12 17.70 -2.21
C ASN A 418 -12.97 19.08 -1.56
N ILE A 419 -11.76 19.49 -1.12
CA ILE A 419 -11.56 20.91 -0.83
C ILE A 419 -11.76 21.67 -2.15
N ARG A 420 -12.57 22.73 -2.11
CA ARG A 420 -12.62 23.76 -3.14
C ARG A 420 -11.89 25.03 -2.73
N GLU A 421 -11.92 25.37 -1.44
CA GLU A 421 -11.24 26.54 -0.91
C GLU A 421 -10.76 26.31 0.54
N ILE A 422 -9.57 26.80 0.86
CA ILE A 422 -9.06 27.02 2.22
C ILE A 422 -8.96 28.52 2.42
N CYS A 423 -9.40 29.02 3.57
CA CYS A 423 -9.38 30.43 3.95
C CYS A 423 -8.85 30.57 5.37
N TRP A 424 -7.87 31.44 5.56
CA TRP A 424 -7.29 31.78 6.86
C TRP A 424 -7.92 33.07 7.41
N ALA A 425 -7.75 33.31 8.72
CA ALA A 425 -8.37 34.44 9.41
C ALA A 425 -7.91 35.84 8.94
N ASP A 426 -6.79 35.91 8.22
CA ASP A 426 -6.25 37.12 7.58
C ASP A 426 -6.86 37.39 6.19
N GLY A 427 -7.71 36.49 5.68
CA GLY A 427 -8.28 36.54 4.34
C GLY A 427 -7.40 35.91 3.26
N THR A 428 -6.23 35.35 3.61
CA THR A 428 -5.45 34.50 2.69
C THR A 428 -6.33 33.33 2.26
N THR A 429 -6.32 33.00 0.96
CA THR A 429 -7.11 31.89 0.41
C THR A 429 -6.32 31.05 -0.56
N VAL A 430 -6.59 29.74 -0.55
CA VAL A 430 -6.16 28.79 -1.58
C VAL A 430 -7.39 28.14 -2.18
N ARG A 431 -7.48 28.08 -3.51
CA ARG A 431 -8.59 27.48 -4.26
C ARG A 431 -8.12 26.31 -5.09
N LEU A 432 -8.95 25.27 -5.17
CA LEU A 432 -8.71 24.05 -5.93
C LEU A 432 -9.87 23.83 -6.91
N GLU A 433 -9.53 23.40 -8.11
CA GLU A 433 -10.45 22.99 -9.18
C GLU A 433 -10.10 21.56 -9.58
N THR A 434 -11.05 20.63 -9.49
CA THR A 434 -10.83 19.21 -9.80
C THR A 434 -11.79 18.72 -10.88
N ASP A 435 -11.42 17.64 -11.56
CA ASP A 435 -12.24 16.99 -12.59
C ASP A 435 -13.26 15.99 -12.01
N GLU A 436 -13.89 15.20 -12.88
CA GLU A 436 -14.86 14.17 -12.46
C GLU A 436 -14.24 12.96 -11.73
N LEU A 437 -12.92 12.79 -11.85
CA LEU A 437 -12.15 11.72 -11.21
C LEU A 437 -11.44 12.23 -9.93
N GLY A 438 -11.57 13.51 -9.59
CA GLY A 438 -10.91 14.14 -8.46
C GLY A 438 -9.45 14.55 -8.72
N ARG A 439 -8.98 14.48 -9.98
CA ARG A 439 -7.65 14.98 -10.37
C ARG A 439 -7.67 16.50 -10.37
N LEU A 440 -6.57 17.15 -10.01
CA LEU A 440 -6.49 18.60 -9.98
C LEU A 440 -6.37 19.18 -11.39
N LEU A 441 -7.27 20.09 -11.77
CA LEU A 441 -7.18 20.88 -13.00
C LEU A 441 -6.49 22.22 -12.76
N ALA A 442 -6.71 22.84 -11.60
CA ALA A 442 -5.99 24.04 -11.20
C ALA A 442 -5.97 24.24 -9.68
N ILE A 443 -4.93 24.92 -9.21
CA ILE A 443 -4.81 25.45 -7.85
C ILE A 443 -4.40 26.93 -7.92
N SER A 444 -4.95 27.79 -7.04
CA SER A 444 -4.59 29.21 -7.02
C SER A 444 -4.62 29.83 -5.62
N ASN A 445 -3.82 30.87 -5.43
CA ASN A 445 -3.82 31.79 -4.28
C ASN A 445 -3.76 33.25 -4.82
N PRO A 446 -3.67 34.29 -3.97
CA PRO A 446 -3.54 35.68 -4.45
C PRO A 446 -2.26 36.01 -5.23
N HIS A 447 -1.29 35.10 -5.32
CA HIS A 447 0.01 35.32 -5.95
C HIS A 447 0.17 34.57 -7.29
N ALA A 448 -0.38 33.37 -7.42
CA ALA A 448 -0.27 32.55 -8.63
C ALA A 448 -1.47 31.60 -8.81
N ARG A 449 -1.68 31.21 -10.08
CA ARG A 449 -2.47 30.04 -10.47
C ARG A 449 -1.54 29.03 -11.13
N THR A 450 -1.70 27.77 -10.76
CA THR A 450 -1.04 26.63 -11.39
C THR A 450 -2.11 25.70 -11.96
N GLU A 451 -1.94 25.27 -13.19
CA GLU A 451 -2.90 24.50 -13.98
C GLU A 451 -2.29 23.19 -14.46
N TYR A 452 -3.12 22.16 -14.65
CA TYR A 452 -2.70 20.83 -15.04
C TYR A 452 -3.60 20.27 -16.14
N GLY A 453 -2.98 19.70 -17.17
CA GLY A 453 -3.64 18.89 -18.19
C GLY A 453 -3.29 17.42 -18.03
N TYR A 454 -4.19 16.53 -18.45
CA TYR A 454 -3.96 15.09 -18.44
C TYR A 454 -4.35 14.45 -19.77
N ASP A 455 -3.55 13.49 -20.21
CA ASP A 455 -3.85 12.71 -21.40
C ASP A 455 -5.03 11.73 -21.18
N ALA A 456 -5.45 11.05 -22.26
CA ALA A 456 -6.53 10.07 -22.21
C ALA A 456 -6.24 8.84 -21.32
N SER A 457 -4.96 8.57 -21.00
CA SER A 457 -4.53 7.52 -20.05
C SER A 457 -4.47 8.03 -18.61
N GLY A 458 -4.68 9.33 -18.40
CA GLY A 458 -4.62 10.01 -17.11
C GLY A 458 -3.23 10.37 -16.61
N ARG A 459 -2.21 10.33 -17.49
CA ARG A 459 -0.85 10.83 -17.23
C ARG A 459 -0.84 12.36 -17.34
N LEU A 460 0.08 13.03 -16.66
CA LEU A 460 0.17 14.49 -16.67
C LEU A 460 0.72 14.99 -18.01
N GLU A 461 -0.09 15.65 -18.83
CA GLU A 461 0.31 16.14 -20.14
C GLU A 461 1.04 17.49 -20.05
N TYR A 462 0.58 18.38 -19.15
CA TYR A 462 1.26 19.65 -18.89
C TYR A 462 1.02 20.16 -17.47
N GLU A 463 1.96 20.95 -16.96
CA GLU A 463 1.79 21.88 -15.83
C GLU A 463 2.04 23.32 -16.32
N ARG A 464 1.22 24.28 -15.90
CA ARG A 464 1.42 25.71 -16.21
C ARG A 464 1.32 26.55 -14.94
N SER A 465 2.40 27.23 -14.55
CA SER A 465 2.49 28.03 -13.33
C SER A 465 3.09 29.42 -13.63
N GLY A 466 2.28 30.47 -13.53
CA GLY A 466 2.69 31.83 -13.92
C GLY A 466 3.18 31.87 -15.38
N ASP A 467 4.39 32.38 -15.59
CA ASP A 467 5.03 32.46 -16.91
C ASP A 467 5.59 31.10 -17.40
N THR A 468 5.64 30.07 -16.55
CA THR A 468 6.23 28.75 -16.88
C THR A 468 5.17 27.77 -17.37
N THR A 469 5.38 27.17 -18.55
CA THR A 469 4.65 25.99 -19.02
C THR A 469 5.62 24.84 -19.17
N VAL A 470 5.26 23.66 -18.66
CA VAL A 470 6.03 22.42 -18.82
C VAL A 470 5.11 21.40 -19.49
N GLN A 471 5.52 20.87 -20.64
CA GLN A 471 4.83 19.79 -21.33
C GLN A 471 5.59 18.47 -21.12
N HIS A 472 4.86 17.37 -20.90
CA HIS A 472 5.43 16.05 -20.70
C HIS A 472 4.98 15.11 -21.82
N GLN A 473 5.93 14.36 -22.37
CA GLN A 473 5.69 13.39 -23.42
C GLN A 473 6.07 12.00 -22.93
N TYR A 474 5.26 11.00 -23.29
CA TYR A 474 5.41 9.63 -22.82
C TYR A 474 5.44 8.63 -23.96
N ASP A 475 6.20 7.55 -23.79
CA ASP A 475 6.14 6.40 -24.71
C ASP A 475 4.90 5.51 -24.46
N GLU A 476 4.76 4.47 -25.30
CA GLU A 476 3.67 3.49 -25.22
C GLU A 476 3.71 2.65 -23.93
N ALA A 477 4.89 2.48 -23.33
CA ALA A 477 5.07 1.79 -22.04
C ALA A 477 4.73 2.68 -20.83
N GLY A 478 4.44 3.97 -21.03
CA GLY A 478 4.10 4.91 -19.95
C GLY A 478 5.21 5.88 -19.58
N ARG A 479 6.43 5.69 -20.08
CA ARG A 479 7.66 6.26 -19.52
C ARG A 479 7.89 7.68 -20.04
N LEU A 480 8.38 8.58 -19.19
CA LEU A 480 8.55 10.00 -19.53
C LEU A 480 9.74 10.18 -20.48
N VAL A 481 9.50 10.40 -21.78
CA VAL A 481 10.57 10.54 -22.81
C VAL A 481 10.97 11.99 -23.09
N ALA A 482 10.12 12.97 -22.77
CA ALA A 482 10.50 14.38 -22.79
C ALA A 482 9.76 15.22 -21.74
N SER A 483 10.42 16.26 -21.26
CA SER A 483 9.88 17.32 -20.41
C SER A 483 10.34 18.66 -20.99
N LEU A 484 9.44 19.36 -21.67
CA LEU A 484 9.71 20.58 -22.44
C LEU A 484 9.21 21.79 -21.65
N ALA A 485 10.12 22.58 -21.09
CA ALA A 485 9.78 23.76 -20.29
C ALA A 485 10.01 25.07 -21.05
N GLU A 486 9.05 25.98 -20.97
CA GLU A 486 9.13 27.34 -21.50
C GLU A 486 8.64 28.36 -20.45
N PRO A 487 9.51 29.26 -19.93
CA PRO A 487 10.96 29.15 -19.96
C PRO A 487 11.46 27.94 -19.14
N GLY A 488 12.68 27.46 -19.45
CA GLY A 488 13.36 26.39 -18.74
C GLY A 488 14.04 25.39 -19.67
N PRO A 489 14.62 24.32 -19.10
CA PRO A 489 15.33 23.30 -19.87
C PRO A 489 14.35 22.36 -20.59
N SER A 490 14.50 22.24 -21.91
CA SER A 490 13.90 21.14 -22.67
C SER A 490 14.74 19.87 -22.50
N THR A 491 14.20 18.91 -21.77
CA THR A 491 14.90 17.68 -21.35
C THR A 491 14.32 16.45 -22.06
N HIS A 492 15.18 15.58 -22.56
CA HIS A 492 14.81 14.31 -23.20
C HIS A 492 15.43 13.12 -22.47
N TYR A 493 14.74 12.00 -22.42
CA TYR A 493 15.12 10.80 -21.67
C TYR A 493 15.09 9.57 -22.58
N GLU A 494 16.09 8.70 -22.45
CA GLU A 494 16.09 7.36 -23.08
C GLU A 494 16.26 6.28 -22.02
N TYR A 495 15.65 5.13 -22.26
CA TYR A 495 15.59 4.02 -21.33
C TYR A 495 15.95 2.70 -22.00
N ASP A 496 16.50 1.76 -21.24
CA ASP A 496 16.68 0.38 -21.69
C ASP A 496 15.35 -0.40 -21.68
N ALA A 497 15.40 -1.69 -22.00
CA ALA A 497 14.23 -2.58 -22.00
C ALA A 497 13.70 -2.89 -20.58
N ASP A 498 14.49 -2.66 -19.54
CA ASP A 498 14.08 -2.72 -18.13
C ASP A 498 13.54 -1.36 -17.62
N GLY A 499 13.52 -0.30 -18.44
CA GLY A 499 13.11 1.03 -17.98
C GLY A 499 14.14 1.75 -17.10
N LYS A 500 15.41 1.29 -17.09
CA LYS A 500 16.53 2.01 -16.51
C LYS A 500 16.95 3.14 -17.44
N LEU A 501 17.24 4.31 -16.89
CA LEU A 501 17.54 5.53 -17.65
C LEU A 501 18.94 5.42 -18.29
N LEU A 502 19.04 5.30 -19.61
CA LEU A 502 20.32 5.25 -20.33
C LEU A 502 20.90 6.64 -20.61
N CYS A 503 20.05 7.65 -20.78
CA CYS A 503 20.45 8.95 -21.28
C CYS A 503 19.50 10.06 -20.81
N VAL A 504 20.07 11.23 -20.49
CA VAL A 504 19.36 12.51 -20.32
C VAL A 504 20.01 13.54 -21.23
N ARG A 505 19.23 14.28 -22.02
CA ARG A 505 19.74 15.37 -22.88
C ARG A 505 19.05 16.69 -22.61
N ALA A 506 19.85 17.74 -22.42
CA ALA A 506 19.42 19.14 -22.27
C ALA A 506 20.55 20.06 -22.77
N TRP A 507 20.21 21.25 -23.27
CA TRP A 507 21.17 22.27 -23.74
C TRP A 507 22.20 21.78 -24.79
N GLY A 508 21.83 20.77 -25.60
CA GLY A 508 22.75 20.12 -26.55
C GLY A 508 23.80 19.22 -25.90
N LYS A 509 23.76 19.03 -24.58
CA LYS A 509 24.60 18.09 -23.82
C LYS A 509 23.88 16.77 -23.57
N THR A 510 24.66 15.72 -23.33
CA THR A 510 24.19 14.38 -22.99
C THR A 510 24.82 13.94 -21.68
N VAL A 511 24.00 13.45 -20.74
CA VAL A 511 24.45 12.69 -19.58
C VAL A 511 24.04 11.23 -19.81
N SER A 512 24.99 10.30 -19.81
CA SER A 512 24.70 8.87 -20.00
C SER A 512 24.99 8.03 -18.76
N PHE A 513 24.33 6.89 -18.66
CA PHE A 513 24.32 6.02 -17.49
C PHE A 513 24.59 4.57 -17.91
N GLU A 514 25.47 3.89 -17.19
CA GLU A 514 25.80 2.48 -17.40
C GLU A 514 25.55 1.73 -16.09
N TYR A 515 24.96 0.52 -16.18
CA TYR A 515 24.50 -0.25 -15.02
C TYR A 515 25.17 -1.61 -14.92
N THR A 516 25.40 -2.06 -13.69
CA THR A 516 25.80 -3.44 -13.38
C THR A 516 24.73 -4.45 -13.82
N SER A 517 25.09 -5.74 -13.90
CA SER A 517 24.13 -6.85 -14.12
C SER A 517 22.99 -6.90 -13.09
N THR A 518 23.19 -6.33 -11.89
CA THR A 518 22.19 -6.20 -10.83
C THR A 518 21.36 -4.91 -10.90
N GLY A 519 21.53 -4.08 -11.93
CA GLY A 519 20.78 -2.84 -12.11
C GLY A 519 21.24 -1.69 -11.21
N ARG A 520 22.46 -1.75 -10.66
CA ARG A 520 23.07 -0.62 -9.93
C ARG A 520 23.80 0.29 -10.90
N LEU A 521 23.72 1.59 -10.67
CA LEU A 521 24.36 2.60 -11.52
C LEU A 521 25.88 2.55 -11.33
N GLU A 522 26.59 1.95 -12.28
CA GLU A 522 28.05 1.74 -12.25
C GLU A 522 28.82 2.98 -12.73
N ARG A 523 28.30 3.67 -13.75
CA ARG A 523 28.97 4.82 -14.35
C ARG A 523 27.98 5.89 -14.81
N LEU A 524 28.33 7.15 -14.57
CA LEU A 524 27.68 8.34 -15.13
C LEU A 524 28.71 9.07 -16.00
N ARG A 525 28.35 9.51 -17.20
CA ARG A 525 29.21 10.38 -18.04
C ARG A 525 28.52 11.72 -18.24
N TYR A 526 29.19 12.81 -17.92
CA TYR A 526 28.70 14.17 -18.02
C TYR A 526 29.27 14.82 -19.29
N GLY A 527 28.65 14.48 -20.43
CA GLY A 527 29.21 14.74 -21.76
C GLY A 527 30.58 14.09 -21.96
N ASP A 528 31.43 14.75 -22.73
CA ASP A 528 32.84 14.39 -22.94
C ASP A 528 33.79 15.02 -21.89
N SER A 529 33.24 15.67 -20.85
CA SER A 529 34.00 16.41 -19.84
C SER A 529 34.59 15.48 -18.76
N LEU A 530 33.71 14.78 -18.05
CA LEU A 530 34.06 13.96 -16.90
C LEU A 530 33.07 12.80 -16.70
N GLN A 531 33.52 11.76 -16.02
CA GLN A 531 32.73 10.59 -15.63
C GLN A 531 32.82 10.34 -14.13
N GLU A 532 31.76 9.75 -13.56
CA GLU A 532 31.70 9.27 -12.19
C GLU A 532 31.48 7.75 -12.20
N GLU A 533 32.38 7.00 -11.59
CA GLU A 533 32.33 5.55 -11.44
C GLU A 533 31.95 5.17 -10.00
N ARG A 534 31.15 4.13 -9.83
CA ARG A 534 30.53 3.73 -8.55
C ARG A 534 30.62 2.22 -8.33
N GLU A 535 31.19 1.84 -7.20
CA GLU A 535 31.29 0.45 -6.75
C GLU A 535 30.39 0.23 -5.53
N TYR A 536 29.82 -0.97 -5.44
CA TYR A 536 28.89 -1.35 -4.37
C TYR A 536 29.37 -2.63 -3.68
N ALA A 537 29.25 -2.67 -2.35
CA ALA A 537 29.27 -3.93 -1.61
C ALA A 537 27.84 -4.44 -1.36
N ARG A 538 27.71 -5.76 -1.23
CA ARG A 538 26.47 -6.43 -0.80
C ARG A 538 25.27 -6.10 -1.70
N GLY A 539 25.52 -5.93 -3.01
CA GLY A 539 24.55 -5.52 -4.04
C GLY A 539 23.80 -4.21 -3.76
N ARG A 540 24.21 -3.42 -2.74
CA ARG A 540 23.31 -2.43 -2.10
C ARG A 540 23.94 -1.12 -1.66
N ARG A 541 25.15 -1.14 -1.07
CA ARG A 541 25.73 0.06 -0.46
C ARG A 541 26.93 0.53 -1.26
N LEU A 542 26.91 1.80 -1.66
CA LEU A 542 27.99 2.46 -2.39
C LEU A 542 29.24 2.44 -1.50
N THR A 543 30.27 1.70 -1.87
CA THR A 543 31.52 1.59 -1.08
C THR A 543 32.64 2.45 -1.62
N HIS A 544 32.59 2.80 -2.90
CA HIS A 544 33.56 3.68 -3.54
C HIS A 544 32.88 4.44 -4.68
N ALA A 545 33.16 5.74 -4.77
CA ALA A 545 32.78 6.60 -5.88
C ALA A 545 34.00 7.40 -6.34
N ARG A 546 34.24 7.49 -7.64
CA ARG A 546 35.38 8.20 -8.22
C ARG A 546 34.93 9.07 -9.38
N VAL A 547 35.33 10.34 -9.37
CA VAL A 547 35.14 11.27 -10.47
C VAL A 547 36.46 11.46 -11.20
N THR A 548 36.46 11.29 -12.52
CA THR A 548 37.63 11.46 -13.40
C THR A 548 37.25 12.35 -14.58
N ALA A 549 38.15 13.25 -14.97
CA ALA A 549 38.04 13.90 -16.27
C ALA A 549 38.17 12.84 -17.37
N CYS A 550 37.55 13.05 -18.54
CA CYS A 550 37.68 12.11 -19.67
C CYS A 550 39.11 12.02 -20.23
N SER A 551 40.00 12.94 -19.85
CA SER A 551 41.46 12.86 -20.05
C SER A 551 42.16 11.81 -19.16
N GLY A 552 41.44 11.17 -18.24
CA GLY A 552 41.94 10.14 -17.31
C GLY A 552 42.43 10.66 -15.95
N HIS A 553 42.47 11.99 -15.73
CA HIS A 553 42.89 12.55 -14.44
C HIS A 553 41.78 12.41 -13.38
N SER A 554 42.15 11.98 -12.17
CA SER A 554 41.23 11.84 -11.03
C SER A 554 40.91 13.19 -10.42
N LEU A 555 39.64 13.56 -10.39
CA LEU A 555 39.14 14.83 -9.84
C LEU A 555 38.71 14.68 -8.37
N GLY A 556 38.18 13.51 -8.00
CA GLY A 556 37.85 13.21 -6.61
C GLY A 556 37.52 11.74 -6.37
N GLU A 557 37.70 11.28 -5.14
CA GLU A 557 37.45 9.91 -4.72
C GLU A 557 36.83 9.89 -3.32
N GLN A 558 35.78 9.08 -3.14
CA GLN A 558 35.09 8.88 -1.87
C GLN A 558 34.95 7.39 -1.59
N ARG A 559 35.20 6.94 -0.36
CA ARG A 559 35.04 5.55 0.08
C ARG A 559 34.26 5.47 1.38
N TYR A 560 33.40 4.48 1.50
CA TYR A 560 32.37 4.41 2.53
C TYR A 560 32.44 3.08 3.28
N LEU A 561 32.46 3.12 4.61
CA LEU A 561 32.38 1.94 5.47
C LEU A 561 31.07 1.95 6.26
N TYR A 562 30.41 0.79 6.34
CA TYR A 562 29.12 0.62 6.99
C TYR A 562 29.17 -0.46 8.08
N ASP A 563 28.36 -0.30 9.14
CA ASP A 563 28.17 -1.34 10.16
C ASP A 563 27.23 -2.49 9.70
N THR A 564 26.90 -3.42 10.59
CA THR A 564 25.99 -4.54 10.30
C THR A 564 24.53 -4.13 10.11
N CYS A 565 24.17 -2.90 10.50
CA CYS A 565 22.87 -2.28 10.29
C CYS A 565 22.87 -1.32 9.08
N ASP A 566 23.91 -1.39 8.23
CA ASP A 566 24.16 -0.50 7.09
C ASP A 566 24.25 1.01 7.45
N ARG A 567 24.63 1.37 8.67
CA ARG A 567 24.90 2.78 9.03
C ARG A 567 26.32 3.16 8.62
N LEU A 568 26.49 4.32 8.00
CA LEU A 568 27.80 4.84 7.57
C LEU A 568 28.66 5.19 8.79
N VAL A 569 29.70 4.40 9.07
CA VAL A 569 30.61 4.59 10.22
C VAL A 569 31.91 5.31 9.85
N ALA A 570 32.31 5.27 8.57
CA ALA A 570 33.41 6.10 8.07
C ALA A 570 33.23 6.50 6.61
N LEU A 571 33.66 7.72 6.28
CA LEU A 571 33.81 8.27 4.95
C LEU A 571 35.27 8.72 4.77
N PHE A 572 35.96 8.18 3.77
CA PHE A 572 37.25 8.67 3.32
C PHE A 572 37.04 9.49 2.06
N SER A 573 37.62 10.69 1.96
CA SER A 573 37.53 11.50 0.75
C SER A 573 38.85 12.20 0.41
N ARG A 574 39.04 12.43 -0.88
CA ARG A 574 40.09 13.31 -1.42
C ARG A 574 39.64 13.94 -2.73
N GLU A 575 40.13 15.14 -2.99
CA GLU A 575 40.03 15.80 -4.29
C GLU A 575 41.41 15.83 -4.96
N PHE A 576 41.48 15.59 -6.26
CA PHE A 576 42.74 15.43 -7.00
C PHE A 576 43.74 14.49 -6.27
N GLU A 577 45.02 14.87 -6.21
CA GLU A 577 46.09 14.13 -5.51
C GLU A 577 46.28 14.56 -4.05
N THR A 578 45.27 15.17 -3.42
CA THR A 578 45.36 15.55 -2.00
C THR A 578 45.38 14.32 -1.06
N PRO A 579 45.97 14.44 0.15
CA PRO A 579 45.96 13.36 1.12
C PRO A 579 44.56 13.08 1.66
N TRP A 580 44.20 11.79 1.74
CA TRP A 580 42.91 11.32 2.25
C TRP A 580 42.53 11.96 3.59
N SER A 581 41.37 12.62 3.61
CA SER A 581 40.67 12.92 4.86
C SER A 581 39.79 11.74 5.24
N GLU A 582 39.79 11.39 6.51
CA GLU A 582 38.87 10.42 7.12
C GLU A 582 37.84 11.19 7.95
N ARG A 583 36.57 10.85 7.80
CA ARG A 583 35.50 11.23 8.72
C ARG A 583 34.88 9.99 9.34
N SER A 584 34.89 9.87 10.65
CA SER A 584 34.27 8.77 11.39
C SER A 584 33.03 9.23 12.15
N PHE A 585 32.08 8.31 12.35
CA PHE A 585 30.78 8.57 12.96
C PHE A 585 30.47 7.58 14.08
N GLU A 586 30.09 8.10 15.25
CA GLU A 586 29.53 7.31 16.36
C GLU A 586 28.01 7.55 16.40
N TYR A 587 27.21 6.50 16.61
CA TYR A 587 25.75 6.60 16.72
C TYR A 587 25.25 5.97 18.02
N ASP A 588 24.10 6.45 18.52
CA ASP A 588 23.39 5.76 19.59
C ASP A 588 22.60 4.54 19.07
N ARG A 589 21.87 3.90 19.99
CA ARG A 589 21.06 2.72 19.68
C ARG A 589 19.89 3.02 18.74
N GLY A 590 19.37 4.25 18.74
CA GLY A 590 18.33 4.71 17.80
C GLY A 590 18.87 5.08 16.41
N GLY A 591 20.19 5.18 16.25
CA GLY A 591 20.84 5.65 15.03
C GLY A 591 21.11 7.16 15.00
N ARG A 592 20.92 7.88 16.12
CA ARG A 592 21.17 9.31 16.20
C ARG A 592 22.67 9.57 16.37
N LEU A 593 23.21 10.57 15.67
CA LEU A 593 24.66 10.84 15.63
C LEU A 593 25.17 11.33 16.99
N LEU A 594 26.04 10.56 17.66
CA LEU A 594 26.68 10.90 18.94
C LEU A 594 28.01 11.64 18.78
N ALA A 595 28.75 11.37 17.72
CA ALA A 595 29.99 12.07 17.42
C ALA A 595 30.31 12.04 15.92
N GLU A 596 30.96 13.09 15.45
CA GLU A 596 31.73 13.04 14.21
C GLU A 596 33.17 13.46 14.49
N SER A 597 34.15 12.80 13.88
CA SER A 597 35.55 13.21 13.92
C SER A 597 36.11 13.25 12.50
N VAL A 598 36.87 14.31 12.19
CA VAL A 598 37.58 14.47 10.92
C VAL A 598 39.07 14.42 11.19
N GLY A 599 39.78 13.54 10.50
CA GLY A 599 41.22 13.38 10.57
C GLY A 599 41.89 13.35 9.19
N GLN A 600 43.21 13.38 9.21
CA GLN A 600 44.09 13.20 8.06
C GLN A 600 45.39 12.57 8.54
N ASN A 601 45.91 11.56 7.82
CA ASN A 601 47.15 10.85 8.16
C ASN A 601 47.22 10.39 9.64
N GLY A 602 46.12 9.86 10.18
CA GLY A 602 46.02 9.40 11.58
C GLY A 602 45.93 10.51 12.64
N THR A 603 46.01 11.78 12.26
CA THR A 603 45.82 12.93 13.16
C THR A 603 44.36 13.38 13.15
N VAL A 604 43.71 13.47 14.30
CA VAL A 604 42.36 14.06 14.41
C VAL A 604 42.49 15.59 14.33
N LEU A 605 41.86 16.19 13.32
CA LEU A 605 41.87 17.63 13.06
C LEU A 605 40.68 18.34 13.72
N ARG A 606 39.52 17.67 13.78
CA ARG A 606 38.29 18.16 14.42
C ARG A 606 37.54 16.97 15.01
N SER A 607 36.96 17.14 16.19
CA SER A 607 35.97 16.22 16.74
C SER A 607 34.82 17.02 17.34
N VAL A 608 33.58 16.56 17.13
CA VAL A 608 32.37 17.16 17.67
C VAL A 608 31.56 16.04 18.31
N ARG A 609 31.15 16.24 19.57
CA ARG A 609 30.22 15.34 20.26
C ARG A 609 28.84 15.98 20.38
N TYR A 610 27.85 15.14 20.20
CA TYR A 610 26.43 15.46 20.21
C TYR A 610 25.77 14.80 21.43
N GLY A 611 24.64 15.34 21.87
CA GLY A 611 23.92 14.83 23.03
C GLY A 611 22.42 14.95 22.83
N HIS A 612 21.69 13.90 23.16
CA HIS A 612 20.25 13.81 22.99
C HIS A 612 19.52 13.65 24.32
N ASP A 613 18.29 14.17 24.41
CA ASP A 613 17.37 13.81 25.50
C ASP A 613 16.67 12.45 25.23
N ALA A 614 15.77 12.05 26.14
CA ALA A 614 15.07 10.77 26.02
C ALA A 614 14.08 10.72 24.83
N ASN A 615 13.50 11.85 24.39
CA ASN A 615 12.65 11.90 23.20
C ASN A 615 13.50 11.94 21.90
N GLY A 616 14.77 12.32 22.00
CA GLY A 616 15.74 12.39 20.92
C GLY A 616 16.15 13.80 20.50
N ASN A 617 15.73 14.84 21.24
CA ASN A 617 16.07 16.21 20.87
C ASN A 617 17.56 16.46 21.04
N LEU A 618 18.16 17.17 20.09
CA LEU A 618 19.55 17.57 20.17
C LEU A 618 19.71 18.64 21.27
N ILE A 619 20.25 18.25 22.42
CA ILE A 619 20.55 19.13 23.57
C ILE A 619 22.04 19.53 23.61
N ARG A 620 22.91 18.66 23.08
CA ARG A 620 24.37 18.77 22.86
C ARG A 620 24.79 19.11 21.43
N ASP A 621 25.40 20.26 21.13
CA ASP A 621 26.10 20.49 19.86
C ASP A 621 27.54 20.98 20.08
N GLY A 622 28.50 20.05 20.17
CA GLY A 622 29.89 20.37 20.52
C GLY A 622 29.99 20.94 21.93
N ASP A 623 30.39 22.19 22.06
CA ASP A 623 30.39 22.93 23.34
C ASP A 623 29.13 23.80 23.53
N THR A 624 28.25 23.83 22.53
CA THR A 624 26.99 24.57 22.57
C THR A 624 25.91 23.73 23.24
N LEU A 625 25.46 24.17 24.42
CA LEU A 625 24.26 23.63 25.06
C LEU A 625 23.00 24.23 24.41
N ARG A 626 21.98 23.39 24.24
CA ARG A 626 20.66 23.78 23.75
C ARG A 626 19.62 23.51 24.83
N LYS A 627 18.70 24.46 25.05
CA LYS A 627 17.49 24.25 25.85
C LYS A 627 16.33 24.01 24.90
N ILE A 628 15.61 22.92 25.14
CA ILE A 628 14.43 22.51 24.39
C ILE A 628 13.18 22.87 25.20
N GLY A 629 12.14 23.32 24.52
CA GLY A 629 10.85 23.65 25.11
C GLY A 629 9.90 22.44 25.19
N LEU A 630 8.65 22.69 25.57
CA LEU A 630 7.68 21.62 25.79
C LEU A 630 7.18 21.00 24.47
N MET A 631 7.40 21.67 23.33
CA MET A 631 6.96 21.27 21.99
C MET A 631 8.11 20.84 21.07
N ASP A 632 9.25 20.44 21.63
CA ASP A 632 10.53 20.12 20.93
C ASP A 632 11.23 21.31 20.27
N GLU A 633 10.76 22.53 20.51
CA GLU A 633 11.31 23.75 19.94
C GLU A 633 12.61 24.18 20.66
N VAL A 634 13.59 24.72 19.93
CA VAL A 634 14.86 25.17 20.53
C VAL A 634 14.64 26.56 21.11
N VAL A 635 14.54 26.70 22.43
CA VAL A 635 14.30 28.01 23.08
C VAL A 635 15.58 28.76 23.45
N ILE A 636 16.71 28.06 23.60
CA ILE A 636 18.04 28.65 23.79
C ILE A 636 19.07 27.82 23.00
N HIS A 637 19.94 28.50 22.25
CA HIS A 637 21.10 27.90 21.58
C HIS A 637 22.37 28.63 22.04
N GLY A 638 23.17 27.98 22.89
CA GLY A 638 24.33 28.58 23.54
C GLY A 638 23.91 29.68 24.51
N ARG A 639 24.17 30.95 24.13
CA ARG A 639 23.72 32.15 24.86
C ARG A 639 22.55 32.86 24.18
N ASN A 640 22.15 32.43 22.99
CA ASN A 640 21.18 33.13 22.15
C ASN A 640 19.77 32.58 22.41
N PRO A 641 18.82 33.41 22.91
CA PRO A 641 17.44 33.00 23.03
C PRO A 641 16.78 32.97 21.65
N VAL A 642 15.94 31.97 21.42
CA VAL A 642 15.17 31.75 20.21
C VAL A 642 13.69 31.85 20.59
N THR A 643 12.89 32.54 19.78
CA THR A 643 11.47 32.78 20.07
C THR A 643 10.59 32.23 18.96
N TYR A 644 9.38 31.81 19.32
CA TYR A 644 8.36 31.29 18.41
C TYR A 644 7.04 32.03 18.64
N ASP A 645 6.14 31.94 17.67
CA ASP A 645 4.74 32.29 17.85
C ASP A 645 3.93 31.13 18.49
N ALA A 646 2.62 31.35 18.68
CA ALA A 646 1.72 30.34 19.23
C ALA A 646 1.52 29.12 18.32
N LEU A 647 1.81 29.20 17.02
CA LEU A 647 1.76 28.06 16.10
C LEU A 647 3.03 27.22 16.15
N GLY A 648 4.13 27.74 16.71
CA GLY A 648 5.44 27.06 16.75
C GLY A 648 6.31 27.41 15.54
N GLN A 649 6.18 28.63 15.03
CA GLN A 649 6.97 29.16 13.93
C GLN A 649 7.95 30.19 14.49
N ALA A 650 9.23 30.04 14.18
CA ALA A 650 10.28 30.84 14.79
C ALA A 650 10.13 32.32 14.39
N THR A 651 10.16 33.22 15.37
CA THR A 651 10.08 34.68 15.18
C THR A 651 11.43 35.37 15.33
N ARG A 652 12.39 34.74 16.04
CA ARG A 652 13.78 35.21 16.12
C ARG A 652 14.74 34.03 16.28
N VAL A 653 15.77 33.96 15.43
CA VAL A 653 16.81 32.91 15.44
C VAL A 653 18.21 33.49 15.27
N PRO A 654 19.28 32.84 15.77
CA PRO A 654 20.65 33.27 15.47
C PRO A 654 20.97 33.09 13.98
N GLY A 655 21.58 34.11 13.37
CA GLY A 655 22.05 34.13 11.99
C GLY A 655 23.56 34.38 11.87
N LYS A 656 24.10 34.27 10.65
CA LYS A 656 25.56 34.38 10.37
C LYS A 656 26.20 35.73 10.76
N LYS A 657 25.40 36.80 10.88
CA LYS A 657 25.87 38.19 11.12
C LYS A 657 25.10 38.89 12.24
N GLY A 658 24.45 38.12 13.12
CA GLY A 658 23.49 38.61 14.12
C GLY A 658 22.16 37.87 14.00
N ASP A 659 21.21 38.20 14.86
CA ASP A 659 19.90 37.52 14.86
C ASP A 659 19.07 37.88 13.63
N LEU A 660 18.32 36.88 13.15
CA LEU A 660 17.32 37.02 12.10
C LEU A 660 15.95 37.21 12.76
N GLY A 661 15.22 38.26 12.36
CA GLY A 661 13.80 38.42 12.69
C GLY A 661 12.95 37.77 11.60
N CYS A 662 12.10 36.80 11.95
CA CYS A 662 11.31 36.02 11.01
C CYS A 662 9.81 36.34 11.19
N GLN A 663 9.08 36.54 10.09
CA GLN A 663 7.63 36.71 10.08
C GLN A 663 7.00 35.70 9.13
N HIS A 664 5.98 35.01 9.61
CA HIS A 664 5.27 33.97 8.87
C HIS A 664 3.81 34.40 8.63
N GLY A 665 3.22 33.88 7.54
CA GLY A 665 1.78 34.00 7.27
C GLY A 665 0.97 33.02 8.11
N LEU A 666 -0.36 33.18 8.17
CA LEU A 666 -1.23 32.21 8.86
C LEU A 666 -1.29 30.85 8.16
N ASP A 667 -0.91 30.80 6.87
CA ASP A 667 -0.66 29.57 6.12
C ASP A 667 0.62 28.83 6.57
N GLY A 668 1.48 29.47 7.35
CA GLY A 668 2.75 28.94 7.84
C GLY A 668 3.94 29.15 6.90
N THR A 669 3.77 29.87 5.79
CA THR A 669 4.88 30.28 4.93
C THR A 669 5.72 31.36 5.58
N LEU A 670 7.04 31.35 5.36
CA LEU A 670 7.94 32.42 5.82
C LEU A 670 7.87 33.59 4.85
N GLN A 671 7.25 34.70 5.27
CA GLN A 671 6.90 35.85 4.44
C GLN A 671 7.98 36.95 4.47
N GLU A 672 8.60 37.19 5.63
CA GLU A 672 9.70 38.17 5.78
C GLU A 672 10.83 37.59 6.66
N VAL A 673 12.09 37.82 6.26
CA VAL A 673 13.29 37.67 7.12
C VAL A 673 14.07 38.98 7.15
N ARG A 674 14.22 39.55 8.34
CA ARG A 674 15.09 40.69 8.61
C ARG A 674 16.48 40.21 9.01
N ALA A 675 17.45 40.50 8.16
CA ALA A 675 18.86 40.13 8.34
C ALA A 675 19.74 41.38 8.19
N ASN A 676 20.47 41.77 9.24
CA ASN A 676 21.42 42.90 9.20
C ASN A 676 20.80 44.25 8.75
N GLY A 677 19.54 44.50 9.09
CA GLY A 677 18.79 45.68 8.65
C GLY A 677 18.18 45.58 7.24
N VAL A 678 18.46 44.51 6.49
CA VAL A 678 17.81 44.22 5.19
C VAL A 678 16.58 43.35 5.40
N SER A 679 15.49 43.68 4.71
CA SER A 679 14.21 42.95 4.72
C SER A 679 14.12 42.08 3.47
N TRP A 680 14.27 40.77 3.62
CA TRP A 680 14.00 39.79 2.57
C TRP A 680 12.54 39.39 2.63
N ARG A 681 11.81 39.52 1.52
CA ARG A 681 10.41 39.10 1.37
C ARG A 681 10.28 37.98 0.35
N PHE A 682 9.34 37.08 0.58
CA PHE A 682 9.13 35.89 -0.24
C PHE A 682 7.67 35.80 -0.70
N LYS A 683 7.44 35.20 -1.88
CA LYS A 683 6.10 34.82 -2.34
C LYS A 683 6.07 33.35 -2.73
N TYR A 684 4.92 32.73 -2.51
CA TYR A 684 4.70 31.31 -2.77
C TYR A 684 3.48 31.13 -3.68
N ASP A 685 3.52 30.13 -4.54
CA ASP A 685 2.31 29.65 -5.20
C ASP A 685 1.40 28.91 -4.21
N ALA A 686 0.24 28.46 -4.68
CA ALA A 686 -0.75 27.81 -3.85
C ALA A 686 -0.33 26.41 -3.35
N LEU A 687 0.72 25.82 -3.92
CA LEU A 687 1.35 24.60 -3.41
C LEU A 687 2.32 24.90 -2.25
N GLY A 688 2.78 26.15 -2.10
CA GLY A 688 3.84 26.52 -1.17
C GLY A 688 5.24 26.44 -1.79
N ARG A 689 5.34 26.33 -3.11
CA ARG A 689 6.63 26.48 -3.83
C ARG A 689 6.96 27.97 -3.89
N ARG A 690 8.19 28.34 -3.55
CA ARG A 690 8.62 29.74 -3.61
C ARG A 690 8.75 30.18 -5.07
N ILE A 691 8.02 31.23 -5.45
CA ILE A 691 8.02 31.79 -6.81
C ILE A 691 8.78 33.11 -6.90
N GLU A 692 8.97 33.81 -5.77
CA GLU A 692 9.72 35.08 -5.71
C GLU A 692 10.48 35.22 -4.39
N ALA A 693 11.66 35.85 -4.43
CA ALA A 693 12.38 36.37 -3.27
C ALA A 693 13.02 37.74 -3.57
N THR A 694 12.86 38.74 -2.70
CA THR A 694 13.41 40.10 -2.94
C THR A 694 13.93 40.76 -1.67
N ASP A 695 15.04 41.51 -1.79
CA ASP A 695 15.56 42.42 -0.75
C ASP A 695 15.12 43.89 -0.95
N GLY A 696 14.26 44.14 -1.95
CA GLY A 696 13.82 45.47 -2.36
C GLY A 696 14.72 46.16 -3.40
N GLN A 697 15.91 45.64 -3.68
CA GLN A 697 16.78 46.09 -4.78
C GLN A 697 16.88 45.02 -5.88
N ARG A 698 17.03 43.77 -5.47
CA ARG A 698 17.14 42.58 -6.33
C ARG A 698 15.91 41.70 -6.13
N THR A 699 15.50 41.01 -7.20
CA THR A 699 14.39 40.06 -7.17
C THR A 699 14.79 38.79 -7.88
N TRP A 700 14.70 37.67 -7.18
CA TRP A 700 14.78 36.33 -7.73
C TRP A 700 13.38 35.86 -8.12
N ARG A 701 13.23 35.33 -9.33
CA ARG A 701 12.06 34.59 -9.82
C ARG A 701 12.40 33.10 -9.93
N TYR A 702 11.43 32.23 -9.68
CA TYR A 702 11.64 30.78 -9.63
C TYR A 702 10.55 30.03 -10.42
N GLY A 703 10.96 29.13 -11.31
CA GLY A 703 10.06 28.28 -12.10
C GLY A 703 10.22 26.80 -11.79
N TRP A 704 9.11 26.08 -11.79
CA TRP A 704 8.99 24.73 -11.22
C TRP A 704 8.39 23.73 -12.19
N SER A 705 8.82 22.47 -12.09
CA SER A 705 8.19 21.29 -12.69
C SER A 705 7.92 20.31 -11.56
N GLY A 706 6.65 20.12 -11.16
CA GLY A 706 6.32 19.39 -9.93
C GLY A 706 7.01 20.01 -8.71
N LEU A 707 8.01 19.33 -8.15
CA LEU A 707 8.80 19.81 -7.00
C LEU A 707 10.26 20.16 -7.32
N GLN A 708 10.66 20.09 -8.59
CA GLN A 708 12.00 20.45 -9.04
C GLN A 708 12.03 21.91 -9.46
N LEU A 709 13.01 22.67 -8.96
CA LEU A 709 13.26 24.06 -9.35
C LEU A 709 14.01 24.04 -10.69
N ILE A 710 13.29 24.09 -11.80
CA ILE A 710 13.88 23.91 -13.13
C ILE A 710 14.59 25.17 -13.66
N TRP A 711 14.24 26.36 -13.16
CA TRP A 711 15.00 27.58 -13.42
C TRP A 711 14.86 28.60 -12.29
N GLU A 712 15.88 29.44 -12.14
CA GLU A 712 15.85 30.67 -11.36
C GLU A 712 16.34 31.86 -12.20
N GLU A 713 15.93 33.07 -11.83
CA GLU A 713 16.29 34.26 -12.57
C GLU A 713 16.44 35.47 -11.66
N LEU A 714 17.62 36.12 -11.72
CA LEU A 714 17.95 37.31 -10.95
C LEU A 714 17.71 38.59 -11.77
N VAL A 715 16.78 39.42 -11.29
CA VAL A 715 16.57 40.79 -11.75
C VAL A 715 17.27 41.74 -10.78
N SER A 716 18.35 42.40 -11.23
CA SER A 716 19.13 43.35 -10.40
C SER A 716 18.86 44.83 -10.69
N SER A 717 18.36 45.16 -11.88
CA SER A 717 17.84 46.47 -12.25
C SER A 717 16.85 46.33 -13.41
N ALA A 718 16.10 47.38 -13.74
CA ALA A 718 15.21 47.39 -14.89
C ALA A 718 15.93 47.55 -16.24
N GLU A 719 17.21 47.94 -16.23
CA GLU A 719 18.00 48.24 -17.44
C GLU A 719 18.90 47.07 -17.86
N GLN A 720 19.23 46.16 -16.95
CA GLN A 720 20.05 44.99 -17.25
C GLN A 720 19.15 43.78 -17.57
N PRO A 721 19.51 42.94 -18.57
CA PRO A 721 18.79 41.71 -18.82
C PRO A 721 18.88 40.79 -17.58
N PRO A 722 17.78 40.09 -17.22
CA PRO A 722 17.82 39.18 -16.08
C PRO A 722 18.84 38.06 -16.27
N LEU A 723 19.59 37.73 -15.21
CA LEU A 723 20.51 36.59 -15.23
C LEU A 723 19.72 35.32 -14.92
N ARG A 724 19.47 34.51 -15.95
CA ARG A 724 18.78 33.22 -15.83
C ARG A 724 19.76 32.06 -15.66
N ARG A 725 19.37 31.13 -14.79
CA ARG A 725 19.97 29.82 -14.57
C ARG A 725 18.92 28.74 -14.72
N GLU A 726 19.23 27.69 -15.47
CA GLU A 726 18.39 26.52 -15.66
C GLU A 726 19.04 25.30 -15.01
N TYR A 727 18.25 24.38 -14.46
CA TYR A 727 18.72 23.23 -13.67
C TYR A 727 18.32 21.91 -14.30
N LEU A 728 19.27 21.00 -14.44
CA LEU A 728 19.02 19.63 -14.91
C LEU A 728 18.97 18.69 -13.71
N TYR A 729 17.86 17.96 -13.60
CA TYR A 729 17.67 16.90 -12.62
C TYR A 729 17.64 15.54 -13.31
N LEU A 730 17.97 14.50 -12.54
CA LEU A 730 17.52 13.15 -12.89
C LEU A 730 16.00 13.05 -12.71
N PRO A 731 15.32 12.15 -13.45
CA PRO A 731 14.06 11.55 -13.07
C PRO A 731 13.96 11.31 -11.56
N GLY A 732 13.06 12.05 -10.89
CA GLY A 732 12.85 11.96 -9.45
C GLY A 732 14.02 12.34 -8.53
N GLY A 733 15.06 13.01 -9.06
CA GLY A 733 16.14 13.57 -8.26
C GLY A 733 15.71 14.80 -7.46
N ASN A 734 16.28 14.96 -6.26
CA ASN A 734 15.97 16.09 -5.35
C ASN A 734 17.03 17.19 -5.34
N THR A 735 18.17 16.93 -5.98
CA THR A 735 19.28 17.87 -6.17
C THR A 735 19.66 17.84 -7.64
N PRO A 736 19.89 18.98 -8.31
CA PRO A 736 20.27 18.97 -9.71
C PRO A 736 21.66 18.34 -9.90
N ILE A 737 21.86 17.71 -11.06
CA ILE A 737 23.14 17.14 -11.51
C ILE A 737 23.95 18.10 -12.37
N ALA A 738 23.29 19.13 -12.92
CA ALA A 738 23.92 20.19 -13.69
C ALA A 738 23.11 21.47 -13.63
N PHE A 739 23.72 22.60 -13.97
CA PHE A 739 23.00 23.81 -14.30
C PHE A 739 23.62 24.52 -15.51
N HIS A 740 22.81 25.30 -16.22
CA HIS A 740 23.22 26.12 -17.35
C HIS A 740 22.95 27.59 -17.05
N GLU A 741 23.96 28.44 -17.20
CA GLU A 741 23.88 29.88 -16.91
C GLU A 741 24.81 30.63 -17.87
N ALA A 742 24.32 31.74 -18.45
CA ALA A 742 25.09 32.59 -19.37
C ALA A 742 25.81 31.84 -20.51
N GLY A 743 25.19 30.78 -21.05
CA GLY A 743 25.74 29.98 -22.16
C GLY A 743 26.76 28.90 -21.75
N ARG A 744 27.00 28.69 -20.44
CA ARG A 744 27.93 27.69 -19.91
C ARG A 744 27.20 26.63 -19.08
N THR A 745 27.60 25.36 -19.22
CA THR A 745 27.11 24.26 -18.38
C THR A 745 28.08 23.96 -17.25
N PHE A 746 27.56 23.64 -16.07
CA PHE A 746 28.34 23.25 -14.90
C PHE A 746 27.81 21.93 -14.32
N TRP A 747 28.71 20.97 -14.11
CA TRP A 747 28.43 19.62 -13.61
C TRP A 747 28.55 19.56 -12.09
N LEU A 748 27.57 18.97 -11.40
CA LEU A 748 27.47 18.97 -9.94
C LEU A 748 27.76 17.59 -9.36
N GLN A 749 28.86 17.46 -8.62
CA GLN A 749 29.17 16.26 -7.86
C GLN A 749 28.45 16.32 -6.50
N GLN A 750 27.80 15.21 -6.13
CA GLN A 750 27.06 15.05 -4.88
C GLN A 750 27.68 13.97 -3.99
N ASP A 751 27.51 14.08 -2.67
CA ASP A 751 27.79 12.99 -1.72
C ASP A 751 26.57 12.06 -1.51
N THR A 752 26.70 11.05 -0.65
CA THR A 752 25.62 10.09 -0.33
C THR A 752 24.38 10.69 0.35
N ARG A 753 24.45 11.93 0.84
CA ARG A 753 23.30 12.69 1.38
C ARG A 753 22.61 13.53 0.28
N GLY A 754 23.07 13.42 -0.97
CA GLY A 754 22.67 14.29 -2.07
C GLY A 754 23.20 15.72 -1.92
N ALA A 755 24.26 15.93 -1.13
CA ALA A 755 24.82 17.25 -0.89
C ALA A 755 25.81 17.66 -1.99
N VAL A 756 25.66 18.84 -2.58
CA VAL A 756 26.59 19.31 -3.64
C VAL A 756 27.93 19.66 -3.00
N ILE A 757 28.98 18.91 -3.34
CA ILE A 757 30.33 19.07 -2.77
C ILE A 757 31.31 19.78 -3.72
N CYS A 758 31.18 19.56 -5.02
CA CYS A 758 32.00 20.16 -6.07
C CYS A 758 31.13 20.56 -7.27
N ALA A 759 31.57 21.59 -8.00
CA ALA A 759 31.08 21.87 -9.35
C ALA A 759 32.24 22.04 -10.33
N PHE A 760 32.08 21.48 -11.53
CA PHE A 760 33.07 21.52 -12.60
C PHE A 760 32.49 22.22 -13.83
N ASP A 761 33.33 22.90 -14.62
CA ASP A 761 32.94 23.40 -15.95
C ASP A 761 33.08 22.32 -17.04
N GLU A 762 32.80 22.67 -18.29
CA GLU A 762 32.83 21.75 -19.44
C GLU A 762 34.25 21.25 -19.76
N GLU A 763 35.28 21.99 -19.32
CA GLU A 763 36.69 21.62 -19.38
C GLU A 763 37.13 20.74 -18.18
N ALA A 764 36.19 20.31 -17.34
CA ALA A 764 36.38 19.53 -16.12
C ALA A 764 37.24 20.21 -15.04
N ARG A 765 37.34 21.54 -15.06
CA ARG A 765 38.04 22.34 -14.05
C ARG A 765 37.11 22.60 -12.86
N LEU A 766 37.62 22.43 -11.63
CA LEU A 766 36.88 22.71 -10.41
C LEU A 766 36.65 24.23 -10.26
N VAL A 767 35.39 24.67 -10.27
CA VAL A 767 35.00 26.09 -10.16
C VAL A 767 34.27 26.42 -8.86
N TRP A 768 33.78 25.41 -8.15
CA TRP A 768 33.17 25.57 -6.82
C TRP A 768 33.39 24.33 -5.96
N LYS A 769 33.61 24.52 -4.66
CA LYS A 769 33.78 23.45 -3.68
C LYS A 769 33.30 23.92 -2.31
N ALA A 770 32.62 23.05 -1.56
CA ALA A 770 32.36 23.27 -0.15
C ALA A 770 32.55 22.01 0.70
N SER A 771 33.08 22.20 1.92
CA SER A 771 33.04 21.18 2.98
C SER A 771 31.85 21.43 3.90
N TYR A 772 31.31 20.36 4.49
CA TYR A 772 30.12 20.40 5.33
C TYR A 772 30.40 19.82 6.72
N ASP A 773 29.69 20.30 7.75
CA ASP A 773 29.47 19.49 8.95
C ASP A 773 28.38 18.43 8.71
N SER A 774 28.14 17.54 9.68
CA SER A 774 27.15 16.47 9.50
C SER A 774 25.73 17.01 9.26
N PHE A 775 25.39 18.19 9.79
CA PHE A 775 24.08 18.81 9.72
C PHE A 775 23.94 19.85 8.59
N GLY A 776 24.87 19.85 7.63
CA GLY A 776 24.77 20.63 6.40
C GLY A 776 25.31 22.06 6.47
N GLN A 777 25.92 22.48 7.58
CA GLN A 777 26.55 23.81 7.61
C GLN A 777 27.76 23.83 6.66
N ALA A 778 27.61 24.54 5.53
CA ALA A 778 28.61 24.62 4.48
C ALA A 778 29.71 25.65 4.76
N ARG A 779 30.95 25.30 4.42
CA ARG A 779 32.10 26.19 4.26
C ARG A 779 32.58 26.10 2.81
N VAL A 780 32.36 27.16 2.04
CA VAL A 780 32.86 27.28 0.67
C VAL A 780 34.37 27.45 0.69
N GLU A 781 35.08 26.62 -0.07
CA GLU A 781 36.54 26.58 -0.23
C GLU A 781 36.97 27.14 -1.59
N VAL A 782 36.19 26.87 -2.63
CA VAL A 782 36.33 27.44 -3.98
C VAL A 782 34.98 28.02 -4.38
N GLY A 783 34.94 29.23 -4.93
CA GLY A 783 33.71 29.94 -5.22
C GLY A 783 33.83 30.90 -6.40
N GLU A 784 34.30 30.41 -7.55
CA GLU A 784 34.33 31.21 -8.79
C GLU A 784 32.92 31.48 -9.34
N ILE A 785 31.98 30.57 -9.04
CA ILE A 785 30.57 30.66 -9.41
C ILE A 785 29.67 30.67 -8.17
N ARG A 786 28.46 31.23 -8.32
CA ARG A 786 27.40 31.06 -7.32
C ARG A 786 26.84 29.64 -7.37
N GLN A 787 26.64 29.02 -6.22
CA GLN A 787 25.99 27.71 -6.08
C GLN A 787 25.19 27.66 -4.76
N PRO A 788 23.84 27.78 -4.79
CA PRO A 788 23.00 27.77 -3.59
C PRO A 788 22.66 26.37 -3.05
N TRP A 789 22.79 25.29 -3.83
CA TRP A 789 22.36 23.94 -3.38
C TRP A 789 23.23 23.39 -2.24
N ARG A 790 22.60 22.81 -1.21
CA ARG A 790 23.23 22.29 0.01
C ARG A 790 23.01 20.79 0.13
N LEU A 791 22.40 20.29 1.21
CA LEU A 791 21.94 18.89 1.30
C LEU A 791 20.79 18.63 0.31
N ALA A 792 20.34 17.38 0.16
CA ALA A 792 19.22 17.04 -0.72
C ALA A 792 18.02 17.97 -0.55
N GLY A 793 17.54 18.56 -1.64
CA GLY A 793 16.40 19.50 -1.65
C GLY A 793 16.65 20.91 -1.09
N GLN A 794 17.79 21.14 -0.44
CA GLN A 794 18.05 22.39 0.27
C GLN A 794 18.72 23.46 -0.62
N TYR A 795 18.13 24.64 -0.64
CA TYR A 795 18.62 25.83 -1.35
C TYR A 795 19.00 26.92 -0.34
N GLU A 796 20.25 27.41 -0.35
CA GLU A 796 20.69 28.51 0.53
C GLU A 796 20.26 29.89 0.03
N ASP A 797 19.54 30.61 0.89
CA ASP A 797 19.32 32.05 0.77
C ASP A 797 20.53 32.80 1.31
N GLU A 798 21.50 33.10 0.45
CA GLU A 798 22.80 33.71 0.83
C GLU A 798 22.65 35.02 1.63
N GLY A 799 21.56 35.76 1.43
CA GLY A 799 21.23 36.99 2.17
C GLY A 799 20.81 36.79 3.63
N THR A 800 20.32 35.60 3.99
CA THR A 800 19.86 35.26 5.36
C THR A 800 20.73 34.18 6.01
N GLY A 801 21.30 33.27 5.20
CA GLY A 801 22.00 32.06 5.63
C GLY A 801 21.07 30.91 6.04
N LEU A 802 19.77 31.03 5.80
CA LEU A 802 18.79 29.96 5.95
C LEU A 802 18.71 29.10 4.69
N TYR A 803 18.33 27.83 4.84
CA TYR A 803 18.14 26.92 3.72
C TYR A 803 16.64 26.71 3.49
N TYR A 804 16.13 27.13 2.34
CA TYR A 804 14.78 26.79 1.88
C TYR A 804 14.74 25.30 1.52
N ASN A 805 13.81 24.55 2.11
CA ASN A 805 13.62 23.12 1.89
C ASN A 805 12.14 22.82 1.64
N LEU A 806 11.60 23.40 0.56
CA LEU A 806 10.18 23.41 0.18
C LEU A 806 9.22 23.81 1.30
N GLY A 807 8.74 22.86 2.11
CA GLY A 807 7.72 23.12 3.11
C GLY A 807 8.21 23.74 4.41
N ARG A 808 9.52 23.78 4.65
CA ARG A 808 10.11 24.42 5.82
C ARG A 808 11.42 25.12 5.48
N TYR A 809 11.77 26.12 6.29
CA TYR A 809 13.11 26.69 6.32
C TYR A 809 13.95 25.99 7.38
N TYR A 810 15.18 25.65 7.03
CA TYR A 810 16.16 25.02 7.90
C TYR A 810 17.23 26.05 8.31
N SER A 811 17.58 26.07 9.59
CA SER A 811 18.72 26.84 10.09
C SER A 811 19.91 25.90 10.32
N PRO A 812 20.99 25.99 9.52
CA PRO A 812 22.20 25.19 9.74
C PRO A 812 22.93 25.57 11.05
N ILE A 813 22.68 26.76 11.60
CA ILE A 813 23.21 27.18 12.90
C ILE A 813 22.45 26.49 14.03
N LEU A 814 21.11 26.43 13.96
CA LEU A 814 20.32 25.70 14.96
C LEU A 814 20.30 24.19 14.75
N LYS A 815 20.78 23.68 13.60
CA LYS A 815 20.65 22.27 13.19
C LYS A 815 19.20 21.78 13.30
N SER A 816 18.25 22.63 12.94
CA SER A 816 16.81 22.42 13.14
C SER A 816 15.99 23.30 12.20
N TYR A 817 14.77 22.87 11.91
CA TYR A 817 13.79 23.65 11.16
C TYR A 817 13.27 24.85 11.95
N LEU A 818 12.76 25.86 11.24
CA LEU A 818 12.16 27.06 11.83
C LEU A 818 10.70 26.86 12.27
N SER A 819 10.05 25.81 11.78
CA SER A 819 8.65 25.50 12.09
C SER A 819 8.48 24.02 12.44
N ARG A 820 7.48 23.75 13.29
CA ARG A 820 7.09 22.40 13.72
C ARG A 820 6.79 21.52 12.50
N ASP A 821 7.27 20.28 12.51
CA ASP A 821 6.97 19.28 11.50
C ASP A 821 5.45 19.10 11.38
N PRO A 822 4.86 19.14 10.18
CA PRO A 822 3.42 18.89 10.00
C PRO A 822 3.03 17.46 10.42
N PHE A 823 3.98 16.54 10.36
CA PHE A 823 3.89 15.16 10.81
C PHE A 823 4.60 14.97 12.17
N TRP A 824 4.54 15.97 13.07
CA TRP A 824 5.10 15.92 14.44
C TRP A 824 4.63 14.73 15.29
N PHE A 825 3.56 14.05 14.88
CA PHE A 825 3.05 12.83 15.50
C PHE A 825 3.76 11.54 15.05
N LYS A 826 4.64 11.62 14.05
CA LYS A 826 5.41 10.50 13.52
C LYS A 826 6.38 9.97 14.58
N HIS A 827 6.33 8.67 14.78
CA HIS A 827 7.12 7.96 15.77
C HIS A 827 8.63 8.14 15.60
N GLY A 828 9.35 8.36 16.71
CA GLY A 828 10.80 8.56 16.75
C GLY A 828 11.31 9.92 16.26
N ALA A 829 10.45 10.73 15.62
CA ALA A 829 10.81 12.07 15.18
C ALA A 829 10.71 13.08 16.34
N THR A 830 11.60 14.07 16.35
CA THR A 830 11.39 15.28 17.16
C THR A 830 11.02 16.46 16.28
N ALA A 831 10.06 17.26 16.73
CA ALA A 831 9.24 18.06 15.83
C ALA A 831 9.98 19.20 15.08
N TYR A 832 11.25 19.46 15.38
CA TYR A 832 12.08 20.44 14.66
C TYR A 832 13.41 19.86 14.14
N SER A 833 13.71 18.58 14.39
CA SER A 833 14.97 17.97 13.97
C SER A 833 15.08 17.80 12.44
N TYR A 834 16.31 17.84 11.94
CA TYR A 834 16.61 17.36 10.59
C TYR A 834 16.97 15.88 10.66
N CYS A 835 16.31 15.05 9.83
CA CYS A 835 16.58 13.62 9.70
C CYS A 835 16.60 12.84 11.03
N ASP A 836 15.78 13.21 12.02
CA ASP A 836 15.76 12.60 13.36
C ASP A 836 17.14 12.59 14.07
N ASN A 837 18.00 13.56 13.73
CA ASN A 837 19.42 13.64 14.12
C ASN A 837 20.32 12.50 13.59
N ASP A 838 19.93 11.88 12.47
CA ASP A 838 20.66 10.87 11.69
C ASP A 838 20.91 11.36 10.24
N PRO A 839 21.74 12.42 10.04
CA PRO A 839 21.83 13.12 8.76
C PRO A 839 22.69 12.41 7.68
N TRP A 840 23.30 11.27 8.01
CA TRP A 840 24.12 10.48 7.07
C TRP A 840 23.44 9.22 6.56
N ASN A 841 22.44 8.69 7.30
CA ASN A 841 21.69 7.50 6.89
C ASN A 841 20.25 7.83 6.46
N ARG A 842 19.82 9.09 6.61
CA ARG A 842 18.50 9.62 6.19
C ARG A 842 18.66 10.95 5.47
N ILE A 843 17.71 11.26 4.58
CA ILE A 843 17.57 12.55 3.90
C ILE A 843 16.13 13.07 4.05
N ASP A 844 15.97 14.39 4.16
CA ASP A 844 14.66 15.06 4.13
C ASP A 844 14.63 16.09 2.98
N PRO A 845 14.39 15.64 1.74
CA PRO A 845 14.51 16.47 0.54
C PRO A 845 13.38 17.50 0.34
N TYR A 846 12.36 17.49 1.20
CA TYR A 846 11.16 18.32 1.04
C TYR A 846 10.79 19.09 2.32
N GLY A 847 11.66 19.02 3.34
CA GLY A 847 11.39 19.56 4.67
C GLY A 847 10.11 19.01 5.29
N GLN A 848 9.76 17.73 5.05
CA GLN A 848 8.44 17.12 5.24
C GLN A 848 7.26 18.10 5.06
N TRP A 849 6.94 18.33 3.79
CA TRP A 849 6.16 19.44 3.26
C TRP A 849 4.72 19.59 3.81
N ALA A 850 4.41 20.80 4.27
CA ALA A 850 3.14 21.18 4.89
C ALA A 850 2.05 21.60 3.87
N TRP A 851 1.08 20.71 3.63
CA TRP A 851 -0.33 20.93 4.01
C TRP A 851 -1.17 22.13 3.52
N ILE A 852 -0.62 23.15 2.82
CA ILE A 852 -1.35 24.38 2.45
C ILE A 852 -2.45 24.15 1.39
N ALA A 853 -2.39 23.03 0.66
CA ALA A 853 -3.47 22.59 -0.23
C ALA A 853 -3.43 21.09 -0.57
N ALA A 854 -2.23 20.51 -0.48
CA ALA A 854 -1.71 19.84 -1.66
C ALA A 854 -1.78 18.31 -1.57
N GLY A 855 -2.33 17.75 -0.49
CA GLY A 855 -2.53 16.30 -0.36
C GLY A 855 -3.08 15.70 -1.66
N ALA A 856 -4.29 16.08 -2.05
CA ALA A 856 -5.01 15.54 -3.22
C ALA A 856 -4.28 15.75 -4.56
N ILE A 857 -3.34 16.68 -4.57
CA ILE A 857 -2.72 17.25 -5.76
C ILE A 857 -1.38 16.55 -6.04
N ILE A 858 -0.52 16.50 -5.02
CA ILE A 858 0.86 16.02 -5.12
C ILE A 858 0.87 14.57 -5.51
N GLY A 859 0.09 13.75 -4.82
CA GLY A 859 0.09 12.33 -5.09
C GLY A 859 -0.42 12.00 -6.49
N ALA A 860 -1.35 12.78 -7.05
CA ALA A 860 -1.79 12.63 -8.43
C ALA A 860 -0.69 12.98 -9.43
N VAL A 861 -0.20 14.21 -9.32
CA VAL A 861 0.71 14.84 -10.29
C VAL A 861 2.13 14.29 -10.13
N VAL A 862 2.69 14.38 -8.92
CA VAL A 862 4.06 13.96 -8.62
C VAL A 862 4.18 12.45 -8.59
N SER A 863 3.31 11.67 -7.93
CA SER A 863 3.49 10.20 -7.94
C SER A 863 3.23 9.57 -9.31
N GLY A 864 2.37 10.18 -10.15
CA GLY A 864 2.22 9.81 -11.56
C GLY A 864 3.47 10.11 -12.39
N VAL A 865 3.99 11.34 -12.35
CA VAL A 865 5.22 11.72 -13.07
C VAL A 865 6.45 10.95 -12.57
N MET A 866 6.61 10.79 -11.25
CA MET A 866 7.66 9.96 -10.65
C MET A 866 7.58 8.52 -11.14
N ALA A 867 6.39 7.90 -11.09
CA ALA A 867 6.17 6.55 -11.60
C ALA A 867 6.56 6.42 -13.08
N ALA A 868 6.17 7.38 -13.92
CA ALA A 868 6.52 7.38 -15.33
C ALA A 868 8.02 7.59 -15.58
N SER A 869 8.65 8.45 -14.78
CA SER A 869 10.08 8.76 -14.87
C SER A 869 10.97 7.60 -14.37
N GLU A 870 10.45 6.78 -13.45
CA GLU A 870 11.01 5.50 -12.97
C GLU A 870 10.69 4.31 -13.90
N GLY A 871 10.09 4.55 -15.08
CA GLY A 871 9.84 3.51 -16.07
C GLY A 871 8.63 2.59 -15.78
N LYS A 872 7.74 2.95 -14.83
CA LYS A 872 6.58 2.11 -14.44
C LYS A 872 5.49 2.06 -15.52
N SER A 873 4.65 1.03 -15.48
CA SER A 873 3.61 0.81 -16.49
C SER A 873 2.48 1.85 -16.46
N PRO A 874 1.68 2.01 -17.53
CA PRO A 874 0.61 3.03 -17.57
C PRO A 874 -0.43 2.83 -16.46
N LEU A 875 -0.66 1.58 -16.07
CA LEU A 875 -1.61 1.20 -15.02
C LEU A 875 -1.02 1.37 -13.61
N GLU A 876 0.31 1.39 -13.45
CA GLU A 876 1.00 1.79 -12.22
C GLU A 876 1.20 3.29 -12.10
N ILE A 877 1.37 4.00 -13.22
CA ILE A 877 1.35 5.47 -13.26
C ILE A 877 -0.04 5.97 -12.85
N ALA A 878 -1.09 5.44 -13.49
CA ALA A 878 -2.46 5.75 -13.13
C ALA A 878 -2.82 5.32 -11.70
N ALA A 879 -2.30 4.17 -11.22
CA ALA A 879 -2.53 3.74 -9.83
C ALA A 879 -1.73 4.58 -8.82
N ALA A 880 -0.49 4.98 -9.10
CA ALA A 880 0.29 5.88 -8.24
C ALA A 880 -0.35 7.27 -8.17
N ALA A 881 -0.79 7.78 -9.32
CA ALA A 881 -1.59 9.01 -9.39
C ALA A 881 -2.90 8.88 -8.61
N LEU A 882 -3.61 7.74 -8.71
CA LEU A 882 -4.87 7.53 -7.99
C LEU A 882 -4.68 7.30 -6.48
N GLU A 883 -3.71 6.47 -6.07
CA GLU A 883 -3.36 6.26 -4.65
C GLU A 883 -2.92 7.58 -4.02
N GLY A 884 -2.09 8.35 -4.72
CA GLY A 884 -1.67 9.66 -4.30
C GLY A 884 -2.81 10.68 -4.27
N ALA A 885 -3.74 10.66 -5.23
CA ALA A 885 -4.96 11.46 -5.19
C ALA A 885 -5.86 11.08 -4.01
N VAL A 886 -5.93 9.79 -3.63
CA VAL A 886 -6.81 9.26 -2.56
C VAL A 886 -6.24 9.49 -1.17
N VAL A 887 -4.98 9.13 -0.92
CA VAL A 887 -4.21 9.53 0.28
C VAL A 887 -4.28 11.05 0.43
N GLY A 888 -4.14 11.72 -0.71
CA GLY A 888 -4.22 13.14 -0.82
C GLY A 888 -5.58 13.76 -0.48
N ALA A 889 -6.68 13.23 -1.00
CA ALA A 889 -8.02 13.70 -0.71
C ALA A 889 -8.39 13.47 0.76
N ALA A 890 -7.94 12.34 1.33
CA ALA A 890 -8.09 12.05 2.76
C ALA A 890 -7.37 13.10 3.63
N PHE A 891 -6.14 13.48 3.26
CA PHE A 891 -5.46 14.61 3.90
C PHE A 891 -6.21 15.92 3.65
N ALA A 892 -6.47 16.29 2.40
CA ALA A 892 -7.08 17.56 2.02
C ALA A 892 -8.38 17.86 2.80
N VAL A 893 -9.30 16.90 2.86
CA VAL A 893 -10.56 17.06 3.62
C VAL A 893 -10.29 17.25 5.11
N ASN A 894 -9.19 16.70 5.66
CA ASN A 894 -8.83 16.97 7.05
C ASN A 894 -7.36 16.71 7.50
N PRO A 895 -6.54 17.78 7.63
CA PRO A 895 -5.72 18.07 8.79
C PRO A 895 -5.29 16.94 9.74
N TRP A 896 -6.16 16.87 10.73
CA TRP A 896 -5.83 16.61 12.12
C TRP A 896 -6.72 15.51 12.66
N LEU A 897 -7.87 15.31 12.00
CA LEU A 897 -8.41 13.99 11.82
C LEU A 897 -7.42 13.10 11.04
N GLY A 898 -6.70 13.63 10.05
CA GLY A 898 -5.51 13.00 9.47
C GLY A 898 -4.45 12.69 10.53
N ALA A 899 -4.00 13.67 11.31
CA ALA A 899 -3.03 13.46 12.39
C ALA A 899 -3.49 12.54 13.53
N GLY A 900 -4.76 12.59 13.94
CA GLY A 900 -5.31 11.79 15.03
C GLY A 900 -5.74 10.39 14.59
N ALA A 901 -6.22 10.25 13.35
CA ALA A 901 -6.35 8.94 12.72
C ALA A 901 -5.02 8.39 12.25
N MET A 902 -3.96 9.18 12.05
CA MET A 902 -2.60 8.67 11.85
C MET A 902 -1.93 8.36 13.17
N MET A 903 -2.07 9.12 14.26
CA MET A 903 -1.66 8.63 15.58
C MET A 903 -2.37 7.31 15.89
N ALA A 904 -3.68 7.23 15.65
CA ALA A 904 -4.39 5.96 15.76
C ALA A 904 -3.95 4.91 14.72
N ALA A 905 -3.68 5.26 13.45
CA ALA A 905 -3.34 4.37 12.32
C ALA A 905 -1.85 4.07 12.16
N ASP A 906 -0.97 4.72 12.93
CA ASP A 906 0.48 4.56 13.03
C ASP A 906 0.79 3.75 14.30
N VAL A 907 0.06 4.01 15.38
CA VAL A 907 -0.07 3.06 16.50
C VAL A 907 -0.82 1.78 16.07
N LEU A 908 -1.80 1.88 15.15
CA LEU A 908 -2.28 0.72 14.38
C LEU A 908 -1.34 0.34 13.23
N HIS A 909 -0.41 1.15 12.70
CA HIS A 909 0.53 0.69 11.66
C HIS A 909 1.50 -0.29 12.29
N GLN A 910 2.05 0.07 13.46
CA GLN A 910 2.79 -0.82 14.34
C GLN A 910 1.93 -2.01 14.81
N GLY A 911 0.66 -1.78 15.14
CA GLY A 911 -0.31 -2.85 15.43
C GLY A 911 -0.77 -3.71 14.22
N LEU A 912 -0.51 -3.26 12.98
CA LEU A 912 -0.83 -3.93 11.71
C LEU A 912 0.42 -4.49 11.02
N GLU A 913 1.62 -4.08 11.44
CA GLU A 913 2.92 -4.74 11.23
C GLU A 913 2.98 -6.12 11.88
N ASN A 914 2.01 -6.43 12.74
CA ASN A 914 1.64 -7.80 13.10
C ASN A 914 1.29 -8.68 11.87
N GLY A 915 0.71 -8.06 10.83
CA GLY A 915 0.54 -8.64 9.51
C GLY A 915 1.55 -8.16 8.47
N TRP A 916 1.95 -6.89 8.57
CA TRP A 916 2.78 -6.21 7.58
C TRP A 916 4.28 -6.37 7.80
N SER A 917 4.83 -6.80 8.94
CA SER A 917 6.29 -7.08 9.07
C SER A 917 6.75 -8.20 8.10
N ASN A 918 5.95 -9.27 8.02
CA ASN A 918 6.04 -10.35 7.03
C ASN A 918 5.98 -9.87 5.57
N VAL A 919 5.32 -8.73 5.33
CA VAL A 919 5.07 -8.15 4.01
C VAL A 919 6.10 -7.07 3.72
N CYS A 920 6.18 -5.98 4.48
CA CYS A 920 7.10 -4.86 4.36
C CYS A 920 8.58 -5.24 4.30
N ILE A 921 9.07 -6.23 5.04
CA ILE A 921 10.51 -6.58 4.99
C ILE A 921 10.79 -7.46 3.77
N ALA A 922 9.90 -8.42 3.48
CA ALA A 922 9.95 -9.20 2.24
C ALA A 922 9.65 -8.34 0.98
N CYS A 923 8.86 -7.28 1.11
CA CYS A 923 8.47 -6.33 0.06
C CYS A 923 9.37 -5.11 0.00
N ALA A 924 10.20 -4.82 1.00
CA ALA A 924 11.32 -3.88 0.88
C ALA A 924 12.49 -4.59 0.20
N ALA A 925 12.75 -5.86 0.57
CA ALA A 925 13.65 -6.71 -0.21
C ALA A 925 13.12 -6.89 -1.65
N ALA A 926 11.85 -7.27 -1.83
CA ALA A 926 11.26 -7.45 -3.15
C ALA A 926 11.06 -6.11 -3.91
N LYS A 927 10.69 -4.99 -3.29
CA LYS A 927 10.69 -3.68 -3.98
C LYS A 927 12.10 -3.27 -4.37
N ALA A 928 13.10 -3.41 -3.51
CA ALA A 928 14.48 -3.15 -3.90
C ALA A 928 14.90 -4.03 -5.10
N LEU A 929 14.54 -5.32 -5.09
CA LEU A 929 14.69 -6.22 -6.24
C LEU A 929 13.94 -5.71 -7.49
N ILE A 930 12.67 -5.33 -7.39
CA ILE A 930 11.82 -4.87 -8.51
C ILE A 930 12.33 -3.54 -9.10
N THR A 931 12.64 -2.57 -8.25
CA THR A 931 13.17 -1.25 -8.63
C THR A 931 14.56 -1.35 -9.27
N LEU A 932 15.34 -2.40 -8.97
CA LEU A 932 16.61 -2.70 -9.65
C LEU A 932 16.44 -3.54 -10.93
N ALA A 933 15.35 -4.28 -11.04
CA ALA A 933 15.11 -5.24 -12.11
C ALA A 933 14.27 -4.71 -13.27
N GLY A 934 13.45 -3.68 -13.05
CA GLY A 934 12.67 -3.02 -14.11
C GLY A 934 11.54 -3.82 -14.77
N GLY A 935 11.55 -5.16 -14.63
CA GLY A 935 10.62 -6.05 -15.30
C GLY A 935 9.17 -5.87 -14.86
N TRP A 936 8.32 -5.50 -15.81
CA TRP A 936 6.86 -5.33 -15.70
C TRP A 936 6.13 -6.51 -15.00
N ILE A 937 6.52 -7.77 -15.28
CA ILE A 937 5.90 -8.94 -14.61
C ILE A 937 6.33 -9.06 -13.13
N LEU A 938 7.49 -8.54 -12.76
CA LEU A 938 8.11 -8.70 -11.43
C LEU A 938 7.32 -7.97 -10.34
N GLY A 939 6.90 -6.73 -10.61
CA GLY A 939 6.02 -5.97 -9.72
C GLY A 939 4.69 -6.68 -9.44
N ARG A 940 4.11 -7.31 -10.47
CA ARG A 940 2.84 -8.04 -10.38
C ARG A 940 2.97 -9.43 -9.74
N LEU A 941 4.11 -10.11 -9.95
CA LEU A 941 4.46 -11.35 -9.26
C LEU A 941 4.61 -11.13 -7.75
N ALA A 942 5.25 -10.03 -7.34
CA ALA A 942 5.33 -9.64 -5.94
C ALA A 942 3.95 -9.34 -5.33
N GLY A 943 3.02 -8.73 -6.10
CA GLY A 943 1.62 -8.61 -5.70
C GLY A 943 0.85 -9.94 -5.61
N PHE A 944 1.29 -11.00 -6.32
CA PHE A 944 0.73 -12.35 -6.20
C PHE A 944 1.29 -13.08 -4.96
N ILE A 945 2.61 -13.03 -4.75
CA ILE A 945 3.29 -13.57 -3.57
C ILE A 945 2.79 -12.86 -2.29
N GLY A 946 2.70 -11.53 -2.32
CA GLY A 946 2.15 -10.71 -1.24
C GLY A 946 0.70 -11.05 -0.92
N ARG A 947 -0.15 -11.36 -1.92
CA ARG A 947 -1.52 -11.89 -1.68
C ARG A 947 -1.55 -13.29 -1.07
N GLY A 948 -0.47 -14.07 -1.19
CA GLY A 948 -0.25 -15.29 -0.42
C GLY A 948 0.06 -15.00 1.06
N ILE A 949 0.97 -14.07 1.31
CA ILE A 949 1.38 -13.65 2.67
C ILE A 949 0.23 -12.95 3.42
N VAL A 950 -0.55 -12.09 2.75
CA VAL A 950 -1.75 -11.45 3.33
C VAL A 950 -2.82 -12.49 3.73
N ARG A 951 -2.82 -13.69 3.14
CA ARG A 951 -3.74 -14.77 3.53
C ARG A 951 -3.31 -15.54 4.79
N SER A 952 -2.03 -15.57 5.17
CA SER A 952 -1.60 -16.21 6.43
C SER A 952 -1.88 -15.36 7.68
N VAL A 953 -2.21 -14.07 7.51
CA VAL A 953 -2.51 -13.11 8.59
C VAL A 953 -4.00 -13.10 9.00
N GLY A 954 -4.89 -13.79 8.26
CA GLY A 954 -6.27 -14.02 8.69
C GLY A 954 -7.28 -12.94 8.30
N SER A 955 -7.87 -13.10 7.11
CA SER A 955 -9.02 -12.31 6.67
C SER A 955 -10.29 -12.66 7.47
N THR A 956 -10.69 -11.82 8.42
CA THR A 956 -12.10 -11.47 8.79
C THR A 956 -12.12 -10.58 10.03
N LYS A 957 -11.46 -11.00 11.13
CA LYS A 957 -11.40 -10.21 12.37
C LYS A 957 -10.77 -8.84 12.15
N LEU A 958 -9.65 -8.77 11.44
CA LEU A 958 -8.96 -7.51 11.14
C LEU A 958 -9.87 -6.50 10.41
N ALA A 959 -10.69 -6.96 9.47
CA ALA A 959 -11.63 -6.11 8.73
C ALA A 959 -12.80 -5.61 9.61
N SER A 960 -13.30 -6.43 10.54
CA SER A 960 -14.30 -5.98 11.52
C SER A 960 -13.73 -5.03 12.59
N THR A 961 -12.44 -5.16 12.92
CA THR A 961 -11.72 -4.23 13.79
C THR A 961 -11.49 -2.91 13.06
N ILE A 962 -10.84 -2.90 11.89
CA ILE A 962 -10.61 -1.67 11.09
C ILE A 962 -11.94 -0.93 10.83
N GLY A 963 -13.02 -1.65 10.52
CA GLY A 963 -14.35 -1.09 10.29
C GLY A 963 -15.08 -0.52 11.52
N SER A 964 -14.63 -0.80 12.75
CA SER A 964 -15.17 -0.18 13.97
C SER A 964 -14.23 0.85 14.61
N TRP A 965 -13.03 1.04 14.06
CA TRP A 965 -11.96 1.88 14.63
C TRP A 965 -11.59 3.06 13.73
N LEU A 966 -11.85 2.97 12.42
CA LEU A 966 -11.91 4.15 11.58
C LEU A 966 -13.03 5.06 12.11
N PRO A 967 -12.69 6.30 12.51
CA PRO A 967 -13.69 7.26 12.92
C PRO A 967 -14.74 7.51 11.83
N ARG A 968 -15.99 7.81 12.20
CA ARG A 968 -17.11 7.92 11.24
C ARG A 968 -17.04 9.12 10.29
N TRP A 969 -15.98 9.92 10.35
CA TRP A 969 -15.62 10.94 9.36
C TRP A 969 -14.49 10.50 8.42
N ALA A 970 -13.66 9.51 8.76
CA ALA A 970 -12.61 9.00 7.85
C ALA A 970 -13.25 8.28 6.65
N LEU A 971 -14.48 7.82 6.84
CA LEU A 971 -15.40 7.33 5.82
C LEU A 971 -16.34 8.43 5.26
N ARG A 972 -16.05 9.71 5.54
CA ARG A 972 -16.69 10.89 4.93
C ARG A 972 -15.63 11.68 4.17
N PRO A 973 -15.79 11.73 2.85
CA PRO A 973 -16.10 13.03 2.28
C PRO A 973 -17.62 13.13 2.04
N TRP A 974 -18.00 14.00 1.10
CA TRP A 974 -19.31 14.16 0.50
C TRP A 974 -20.40 14.70 1.47
N GLY A 975 -20.60 16.03 1.42
CA GLY A 975 -21.70 16.79 2.04
C GLY A 975 -23.06 16.53 1.38
N LEU A 976 -23.35 15.25 1.21
CA LEU A 976 -24.53 14.71 0.55
C LEU A 976 -25.56 14.28 1.60
N PRO A 977 -26.87 14.38 1.31
CA PRO A 977 -27.91 13.74 2.11
C PRO A 977 -27.59 12.26 2.38
N LYS A 978 -28.03 11.72 3.53
CA LYS A 978 -27.77 10.30 3.90
C LYS A 978 -28.15 9.32 2.79
N SER A 979 -29.20 9.64 2.04
CA SER A 979 -29.57 9.00 0.79
C SER A 979 -28.42 8.97 -0.22
N LEU A 980 -27.99 10.11 -0.75
CA LEU A 980 -26.97 10.19 -1.79
C LEU A 980 -25.64 9.51 -1.41
N ARG A 981 -25.27 9.52 -0.11
CA ARG A 981 -24.12 8.71 0.38
C ARG A 981 -24.33 7.21 0.24
N GLY A 982 -25.49 6.68 0.64
CA GLY A 982 -25.82 5.26 0.47
C GLY A 982 -25.83 4.81 -1.00
N TYR A 983 -26.16 5.73 -1.93
CA TYR A 983 -26.13 5.49 -3.38
C TYR A 983 -24.70 5.32 -3.91
N LEU A 984 -23.78 6.23 -3.57
CA LEU A 984 -22.38 6.17 -4.02
C LEU A 984 -21.65 4.95 -3.47
N ILE A 985 -21.86 4.62 -2.19
CA ILE A 985 -21.29 3.43 -1.55
C ILE A 985 -21.81 2.14 -2.23
N GLU A 986 -23.10 2.08 -2.59
CA GLU A 986 -23.61 0.96 -3.39
C GLU A 986 -23.04 0.91 -4.81
N GLY A 987 -22.77 2.06 -5.44
CA GLY A 987 -22.10 2.12 -6.73
C GLY A 987 -20.72 1.47 -6.68
N HIS A 988 -19.87 1.92 -5.74
CA HIS A 988 -18.51 1.38 -5.55
C HIS A 988 -18.50 -0.11 -5.15
N LEU A 989 -19.51 -0.59 -4.42
CA LEU A 989 -19.63 -1.99 -3.98
C LEU A 989 -20.47 -2.88 -4.91
N GLY A 990 -20.87 -2.40 -6.10
CA GLY A 990 -21.69 -3.16 -7.06
C GLY A 990 -23.08 -3.59 -6.51
N GLY A 991 -23.61 -2.86 -5.53
CA GLY A 991 -24.84 -3.16 -4.81
C GLY A 991 -24.70 -4.15 -3.64
N LYS A 992 -23.48 -4.39 -3.12
CA LYS A 992 -23.24 -5.25 -1.95
C LYS A 992 -22.94 -4.44 -0.68
N LEU A 993 -23.96 -4.04 0.06
CA LEU A 993 -23.79 -3.50 1.42
C LEU A 993 -23.69 -4.62 2.48
N PRO A 994 -22.88 -4.43 3.55
CA PRO A 994 -22.90 -5.32 4.71
C PRO A 994 -24.24 -5.23 5.46
N TYR A 995 -24.65 -6.32 6.08
CA TYR A 995 -25.97 -6.45 6.71
C TYR A 995 -25.96 -6.01 8.18
N GLY A 996 -26.79 -5.04 8.53
CA GLY A 996 -27.27 -4.85 9.91
C GLY A 996 -26.94 -3.50 10.57
N PHE A 997 -27.97 -2.66 10.70
CA PHE A 997 -28.19 -1.70 11.80
C PHE A 997 -29.72 -1.55 11.98
N PRO A 998 -30.23 -1.11 13.15
CA PRO A 998 -31.66 -0.88 13.36
C PRO A 998 -32.07 0.39 12.60
N VAL A 999 -32.78 0.21 11.48
CA VAL A 999 -32.97 1.27 10.48
C VAL A 999 -34.15 2.18 10.81
N ILE A 1000 -33.89 3.17 11.66
CA ILE A 1000 -34.54 4.49 11.57
C ILE A 1000 -33.43 5.53 11.43
N ASP A 1001 -33.53 6.34 10.38
CA ASP A 1001 -32.54 7.35 10.01
C ASP A 1001 -32.83 8.70 10.64
N LYS A 1002 -34.10 8.96 10.96
CA LYS A 1002 -34.61 10.13 11.69
C LYS A 1002 -35.93 9.78 12.40
N PHE A 1003 -36.08 10.21 13.66
CA PHE A 1003 -37.35 10.22 14.36
C PHE A 1003 -37.64 11.64 14.84
N SER A 1004 -38.80 12.20 14.49
CA SER A 1004 -39.17 13.57 14.88
C SER A 1004 -40.67 13.77 14.85
N ARG A 1005 -41.24 14.43 15.88
CA ARG A 1005 -42.68 14.71 16.01
C ARG A 1005 -43.56 13.47 15.76
N GLY A 1006 -43.19 12.34 16.35
CA GLY A 1006 -43.90 11.06 16.22
C GLY A 1006 -43.68 10.31 14.89
N VAL A 1007 -42.97 10.87 13.91
CA VAL A 1007 -42.73 10.25 12.61
C VAL A 1007 -41.42 9.47 12.61
N ALA A 1008 -41.49 8.19 12.25
CA ALA A 1008 -40.37 7.28 12.06
C ALA A 1008 -39.97 7.19 10.58
N THR A 1009 -38.88 7.87 10.19
CA THR A 1009 -38.40 7.87 8.80
C THR A 1009 -37.16 6.99 8.64
N SER A 1010 -37.20 6.07 7.67
CA SER A 1010 -35.99 5.47 7.10
C SER A 1010 -35.82 5.93 5.64
N ILE A 1011 -34.58 6.14 5.24
CA ILE A 1011 -34.22 6.63 3.91
C ILE A 1011 -33.26 5.63 3.27
N LYS A 1012 -33.64 5.08 2.11
CA LYS A 1012 -32.86 4.09 1.38
C LYS A 1012 -32.64 4.51 -0.07
N SER A 1013 -31.41 4.80 -0.45
CA SER A 1013 -31.08 4.95 -1.86
C SER A 1013 -30.72 3.64 -2.53
N ILE A 1014 -30.94 3.57 -3.83
CA ILE A 1014 -30.69 2.38 -4.63
C ILE A 1014 -30.09 2.80 -5.98
N ASN A 1015 -28.90 2.30 -6.30
CA ASN A 1015 -28.36 2.45 -7.65
C ASN A 1015 -28.97 1.43 -8.60
N LEU A 1016 -30.09 1.80 -9.24
CA LEU A 1016 -30.82 0.94 -10.18
C LEU A 1016 -30.00 0.48 -11.40
N ARG A 1017 -28.86 1.13 -11.71
CA ARG A 1017 -27.94 0.70 -12.77
C ARG A 1017 -27.00 -0.43 -12.31
N ALA A 1018 -26.80 -0.65 -11.02
CA ALA A 1018 -25.95 -1.72 -10.50
C ALA A 1018 -26.55 -3.11 -10.81
N ALA A 1019 -25.72 -4.06 -11.25
CA ALA A 1019 -26.16 -5.41 -11.66
C ALA A 1019 -26.99 -6.15 -10.59
N THR A 1020 -26.75 -5.87 -9.31
CA THR A 1020 -27.54 -6.41 -8.19
C THR A 1020 -29.01 -5.96 -8.21
N TYR A 1021 -29.30 -4.75 -8.70
CA TYR A 1021 -30.63 -4.13 -8.72
C TYR A 1021 -31.27 -4.02 -10.11
N GLN A 1022 -30.52 -4.32 -11.17
CA GLN A 1022 -31.10 -4.65 -12.48
C GLN A 1022 -31.93 -5.95 -12.41
N ASN A 1023 -31.65 -6.86 -11.46
CA ASN A 1023 -32.51 -8.01 -11.19
C ASN A 1023 -33.76 -7.61 -10.37
N PRO A 1024 -34.98 -7.68 -10.92
CA PRO A 1024 -36.18 -7.16 -10.24
C PRO A 1024 -36.49 -7.86 -8.91
N SER A 1025 -36.22 -9.17 -8.81
CA SER A 1025 -36.47 -9.94 -7.59
C SER A 1025 -35.55 -9.55 -6.44
N ARG A 1026 -34.30 -9.17 -6.73
CA ARG A 1026 -33.37 -8.63 -5.71
C ARG A 1026 -33.76 -7.22 -5.26
N LEU A 1027 -34.16 -6.36 -6.20
CA LEU A 1027 -34.71 -5.04 -5.89
C LEU A 1027 -35.98 -5.16 -4.99
N SER A 1028 -36.89 -6.06 -5.36
CA SER A 1028 -38.11 -6.35 -4.60
C SER A 1028 -37.81 -6.88 -3.19
N SER A 1029 -36.90 -7.85 -3.06
CA SER A 1029 -36.48 -8.40 -1.77
C SER A 1029 -35.83 -7.33 -0.87
N LEU A 1030 -35.03 -6.43 -1.45
CA LEU A 1030 -34.44 -5.31 -0.72
C LEU A 1030 -35.53 -4.35 -0.20
N LEU A 1031 -36.37 -3.83 -1.09
CA LEU A 1031 -37.43 -2.87 -0.76
C LEU A 1031 -38.40 -3.42 0.29
N ASN A 1032 -38.90 -4.65 0.07
CA ASN A 1032 -39.76 -5.33 1.02
C ASN A 1032 -39.04 -5.65 2.34
N GLY A 1033 -37.73 -5.86 2.31
CA GLY A 1033 -36.88 -5.97 3.50
C GLY A 1033 -36.87 -4.69 4.35
N TYR A 1034 -36.82 -3.51 3.74
CA TYR A 1034 -36.93 -2.22 4.46
C TYR A 1034 -38.35 -1.94 4.96
N VAL A 1035 -39.38 -2.23 4.15
CA VAL A 1035 -40.79 -2.18 4.58
C VAL A 1035 -41.03 -3.08 5.80
N ASN A 1036 -40.54 -4.33 5.78
CA ASN A 1036 -40.63 -5.26 6.91
C ASN A 1036 -39.90 -4.75 8.16
N LYS A 1037 -38.70 -4.15 8.01
CA LYS A 1037 -37.93 -3.59 9.13
C LYS A 1037 -38.65 -2.38 9.75
N LEU A 1038 -39.18 -1.48 8.94
CA LEU A 1038 -39.97 -0.35 9.42
C LEU A 1038 -41.26 -0.82 10.11
N ALA A 1039 -41.99 -1.80 9.56
CA ALA A 1039 -43.22 -2.32 10.16
C ALA A 1039 -42.95 -2.93 11.55
N ASN A 1040 -41.84 -3.67 11.67
CA ASN A 1040 -41.47 -4.38 12.89
C ASN A 1040 -40.70 -3.54 13.92
N PHE A 1041 -40.37 -2.27 13.63
CA PHE A 1041 -39.65 -1.42 14.57
C PHE A 1041 -40.56 -1.00 15.74
N ARG A 1042 -40.31 -1.52 16.94
CA ARG A 1042 -41.11 -1.27 18.16
C ARG A 1042 -40.52 -0.20 19.10
N GLY A 1043 -39.56 0.58 18.61
CA GLY A 1043 -38.81 1.53 19.44
C GLY A 1043 -37.33 1.17 19.55
N ALA A 1044 -36.53 2.12 20.03
CA ALA A 1044 -35.10 1.95 20.30
C ALA A 1044 -34.62 3.01 21.29
N SER A 1045 -33.59 2.69 22.07
CA SER A 1045 -32.87 3.65 22.90
C SER A 1045 -31.57 4.07 22.20
N ARG A 1046 -31.31 5.37 22.11
CA ARG A 1046 -30.12 5.93 21.43
C ARG A 1046 -29.75 7.28 22.05
N MET A 1047 -28.49 7.43 22.45
CA MET A 1047 -27.95 8.64 23.10
C MET A 1047 -28.83 9.11 24.30
N GLY A 1048 -29.15 8.19 25.20
CA GLY A 1048 -29.94 8.45 26.41
C GLY A 1048 -31.45 8.61 26.22
N GLN A 1049 -31.93 8.85 25.00
CA GLN A 1049 -33.36 8.93 24.72
C GLN A 1049 -33.94 7.60 24.23
N THR A 1050 -35.02 7.15 24.86
CA THR A 1050 -35.76 5.94 24.48
C THR A 1050 -37.02 6.32 23.72
N ILE A 1051 -37.06 5.97 22.44
CA ILE A 1051 -38.27 6.05 21.60
C ILE A 1051 -39.08 4.78 21.88
N SER A 1052 -40.23 4.92 22.53
CA SER A 1052 -41.16 3.80 22.79
C SER A 1052 -42.12 3.58 21.62
N GLN A 1053 -42.72 2.39 21.52
CA GLN A 1053 -43.64 2.06 20.43
C GLN A 1053 -44.84 3.02 20.34
N SER A 1054 -45.34 3.49 21.48
CA SER A 1054 -46.49 4.39 21.58
C SER A 1054 -46.21 5.82 21.11
N GLN A 1055 -44.94 6.22 21.01
CA GLN A 1055 -44.57 7.53 20.48
C GLN A 1055 -44.56 7.56 18.94
N ILE A 1056 -44.60 6.40 18.27
CA ILE A 1056 -44.56 6.29 16.80
C ILE A 1056 -45.97 6.46 16.24
N GLN A 1057 -46.30 7.68 15.82
CA GLN A 1057 -47.58 8.04 15.22
C GLN A 1057 -47.67 7.65 13.75
N SER A 1058 -46.56 7.69 13.00
CA SER A 1058 -46.53 7.26 11.60
C SER A 1058 -45.13 6.81 11.17
N ARG A 1059 -45.07 6.07 10.05
CA ARG A 1059 -43.83 5.50 9.49
C ARG A 1059 -43.68 5.92 8.04
N VAL A 1060 -42.46 6.31 7.65
CA VAL A 1060 -42.15 6.77 6.29
C VAL A 1060 -40.92 6.03 5.78
N LEU A 1061 -41.01 5.50 4.55
CA LEU A 1061 -39.89 4.94 3.81
C LEU A 1061 -39.60 5.83 2.59
N GLU A 1062 -38.49 6.57 2.60
CA GLU A 1062 -38.08 7.37 1.46
C GLU A 1062 -37.07 6.59 0.62
N VAL A 1063 -37.41 6.28 -0.63
CA VAL A 1063 -36.56 5.55 -1.56
C VAL A 1063 -36.04 6.49 -2.64
N VAL A 1064 -34.72 6.64 -2.69
CA VAL A 1064 -34.07 7.63 -3.56
C VAL A 1064 -33.39 6.96 -4.75
N ILE A 1065 -33.73 7.40 -5.96
CA ILE A 1065 -33.34 6.77 -7.23
C ILE A 1065 -32.87 7.82 -8.25
N PRO A 1066 -32.00 7.48 -9.22
CA PRO A 1066 -31.47 8.42 -10.19
C PRO A 1066 -32.49 8.72 -11.29
N LYS A 1067 -32.57 9.98 -11.70
CA LYS A 1067 -33.53 10.48 -12.69
C LYS A 1067 -33.23 9.92 -14.08
N GLY A 1068 -34.27 9.49 -14.79
CA GLY A 1068 -34.18 9.11 -16.20
C GLY A 1068 -33.58 7.72 -16.52
N ALA A 1069 -33.52 6.79 -15.56
CA ALA A 1069 -33.03 5.43 -15.83
C ALA A 1069 -33.68 4.35 -14.94
N VAL A 1070 -35.01 4.17 -15.05
CA VAL A 1070 -35.75 3.06 -14.45
C VAL A 1070 -36.33 2.19 -15.57
N SER A 1071 -36.00 0.88 -15.60
CA SER A 1071 -36.64 -0.01 -16.57
C SER A 1071 -38.10 -0.32 -16.18
N PRO A 1072 -39.00 -0.68 -17.12
CA PRO A 1072 -40.39 -0.99 -16.80
C PRO A 1072 -40.55 -2.05 -15.71
N ALA A 1073 -39.69 -3.07 -15.69
CA ALA A 1073 -39.67 -4.12 -14.66
C ALA A 1073 -39.24 -3.60 -13.28
N GLN A 1074 -38.29 -2.65 -13.22
CA GLN A 1074 -37.91 -2.00 -11.96
C GLN A 1074 -39.02 -1.09 -11.45
N GLN A 1075 -39.68 -0.34 -12.34
CA GLN A 1075 -40.81 0.53 -11.97
C GLN A 1075 -42.00 -0.28 -11.43
N GLN A 1076 -42.30 -1.44 -12.03
CA GLN A 1076 -43.34 -2.34 -11.55
C GLN A 1076 -43.04 -2.86 -10.14
N VAL A 1077 -41.79 -3.24 -9.86
CA VAL A 1077 -41.35 -3.66 -8.51
C VAL A 1077 -41.43 -2.52 -7.49
N ILE A 1078 -41.06 -1.30 -7.87
CA ILE A 1078 -41.19 -0.11 -7.01
C ILE A 1078 -42.66 0.16 -6.68
N ASN A 1079 -43.56 0.10 -7.67
CA ASN A 1079 -44.99 0.28 -7.48
C ASN A 1079 -45.60 -0.79 -6.54
N GLN A 1080 -45.19 -2.06 -6.69
CA GLN A 1080 -45.61 -3.14 -5.78
C GLN A 1080 -45.08 -2.95 -4.35
N ALA A 1081 -43.84 -2.46 -4.19
CA ALA A 1081 -43.28 -2.15 -2.89
C ALA A 1081 -44.04 -1.01 -2.18
N ILE A 1082 -44.46 0.03 -2.92
CA ILE A 1082 -45.30 1.12 -2.40
C ILE A 1082 -46.64 0.56 -1.89
N GLN A 1083 -47.29 -0.33 -2.66
CA GLN A 1083 -48.55 -0.97 -2.24
C GLN A 1083 -48.38 -1.80 -0.96
N ASN A 1084 -47.32 -2.60 -0.85
CA ASN A 1084 -47.02 -3.38 0.37
C ASN A 1084 -46.63 -2.50 1.57
N ALA A 1085 -45.99 -1.35 1.34
CA ALA A 1085 -45.69 -0.39 2.40
C ALA A 1085 -46.99 0.24 2.95
N ASN A 1086 -47.85 0.73 2.05
CA ASN A 1086 -49.11 1.36 2.42
C ASN A 1086 -50.05 0.38 3.15
N SER A 1087 -50.12 -0.89 2.74
CA SER A 1087 -50.92 -1.92 3.43
C SER A 1087 -50.43 -2.23 4.87
N ARG A 1088 -49.23 -1.79 5.23
CA ARG A 1088 -48.62 -1.93 6.57
C ARG A 1088 -48.52 -0.60 7.33
N GLY A 1089 -49.24 0.44 6.88
CA GLY A 1089 -49.23 1.76 7.51
C GLY A 1089 -47.89 2.51 7.38
N ILE A 1090 -47.10 2.20 6.34
CA ILE A 1090 -45.85 2.89 6.03
C ILE A 1090 -46.04 3.69 4.76
N LEU A 1091 -45.92 5.01 4.85
CA LEU A 1091 -45.94 5.89 3.69
C LEU A 1091 -44.62 5.75 2.93
N MET A 1092 -44.63 5.04 1.81
CA MET A 1092 -43.44 4.93 0.95
C MET A 1092 -43.44 6.05 -0.10
N LYS A 1093 -42.38 6.86 -0.11
CA LYS A 1093 -42.15 7.93 -1.08
C LYS A 1093 -40.97 7.57 -1.96
N VAL A 1094 -41.12 7.70 -3.27
CA VAL A 1094 -39.99 7.60 -4.21
C VAL A 1094 -39.55 9.01 -4.57
N ILE A 1095 -38.24 9.26 -4.47
CA ILE A 1095 -37.62 10.57 -4.69
C ILE A 1095 -36.60 10.42 -5.81
N GLU A 1096 -36.83 11.09 -6.93
CA GLU A 1096 -35.86 11.15 -8.02
C GLU A 1096 -34.82 12.25 -7.77
N ILE A 1097 -33.55 11.89 -7.91
CA ILE A 1097 -32.40 12.80 -7.85
C ILE A 1097 -31.75 12.88 -9.23
N ARG A 1098 -31.29 14.08 -9.63
CA ARG A 1098 -30.55 14.25 -10.90
C ARG A 1098 -29.21 13.50 -10.86
#